data_AF-A0A2Y9QSY3-F1
#
_entry.id   AF-A0A2Y9QSY3-F1
#
_cell.length_a   1.000
_cell.length_b   1.000
_cell.length_c   1.000
_cell.angle_alpha   90.00
_cell.angle_beta   90.00
_cell.angle_gamma   90.00
#
_symmetry.space_group_name_H-M   'P 1'
#
loop_
_entity.id
_entity.type
_entity.pdbx_description
1 polymer ?
#
loop_
_entity_poly.entity_id
_entity_poly.type
_entity_poly.pdbx_seq_one_letter_code
_entity_poly.pdbx_strand_id
1 'polypeptide(L)'
;MASLQNHDADNGTTSMDENQSLSSTESLRQISQQLNGLVSESSSYINGEGLASSTNIKDLENRYQELSIALESSTVTNKQLSSKIEELKQQNQDVMDQREKDKKEFEQKFAKEQGALREQLQIHIQTIGILVSEKSDLHTALVHTQNAVRQKAGELEDVTNRLKTSRQRIGELERTLSSVSKQQKQTDKYNKELTQDRDSLRLQLLKQSNNNEDLAQQNSELTEKLRVLVKEKTAMQHGVEELQKKLEMSELLLQQISSASDKSEVLQQAQAEQAKLESRIEQLMEIVKQLQIERDHYAETLKTESAIWRQQAQQLLEQVQTLGEEKEHGVVRVQELEASLAELKNQTAVPPPEEPPPGPSEEEQRLHAEAERLQKELERLTGQLHFHLKDNETLTHQNQEQEQKLRELQRIAECWNEQEAAREKILETMQNDRTTISRALSQNRDLKEQLAELQDGFVRLTNENVELTTALQSEQHVKKELAKKLGQLQEKLGELKETVEVKSQEAHSLQEQRDQYLSDLQQYMAAYQQHVAAYQNLTSEKETLQKQLQLQTQLMEQLQLEEAQRKMAAEVVRQELQQTQERLEAASQQNQQLQAQLSHMAVPEEGNGLDNEEEDEEASQPELSIPEDLDSRDALVAFFNSALASARKEQAQLRGQLKEQKLRCQQLAHLEATSQREPKALAPGTRVDSVSGETHQAIQVAMEKLQGRFSDVMREKVDLQERLEQLEHRCIQLSGETDTIGEYVALYHSQRAVLKERHRAKEEYIRRLAQDKEEMKVKLLELQKLVLRLVGEKNEWYQKYQAASQSPATGEHTTAPPAPQELGPADGQGLHEVSLADDVEPLQGGAFSVQAAPENPTAQQIMQLLREIQNPQEHPGLGKNPCIPFFYRPDNNDEVKVLMI
;
A
#
# COMPACT_ATOMS: atom_id res chain seq x y z
N MET A 1 18.72 41.74 30.84
CA MET A 1 19.60 42.84 31.30
C MET A 1 19.41 44.01 30.36
N ALA A 2 19.39 45.24 30.87
CA ALA A 2 19.42 46.45 30.05
C ALA A 2 20.69 47.24 30.41
N SER A 3 21.29 47.90 29.42
CA SER A 3 22.41 48.82 29.63
C SER A 3 22.07 50.14 28.95
N LEU A 4 22.19 51.24 29.67
CA LEU A 4 21.85 52.59 29.23
C LEU A 4 23.15 53.39 29.01
N GLN A 5 23.35 53.85 27.78
CA GLN A 5 24.33 54.85 27.32
C GLN A 5 24.15 54.95 25.79
N ASN A 6 24.38 56.06 25.11
CA ASN A 6 24.32 57.51 25.39
C ASN A 6 24.59 58.19 24.01
N HIS A 7 24.55 59.52 23.94
CA HIS A 7 24.93 60.33 22.77
C HIS A 7 23.92 60.31 21.59
N ASP A 8 23.64 61.43 20.90
CA ASP A 8 24.24 62.77 21.03
C ASP A 8 23.27 63.94 20.79
N ALA A 9 23.83 65.14 20.99
CA ALA A 9 23.41 66.49 20.61
C ALA A 9 22.64 66.59 19.24
N ASP A 10 21.88 67.65 18.95
CA ASP A 10 22.23 69.07 19.14
C ASP A 10 21.02 70.00 19.40
N ASN A 11 21.28 71.15 20.03
CA ASN A 11 20.31 72.20 20.33
C ASN A 11 20.99 73.58 20.24
N GLY A 12 21.34 73.98 19.02
CA GLY A 12 22.17 75.15 18.72
C GLY A 12 21.54 76.49 19.12
N THR A 13 22.23 77.23 19.98
CA THR A 13 21.83 78.57 20.44
C THR A 13 22.30 79.69 19.51
N THR A 14 21.36 80.51 19.01
CA THR A 14 21.58 81.90 18.58
C THR A 14 20.45 82.75 19.19
N SER A 15 20.68 83.79 20.01
CA SER A 15 21.87 84.61 20.29
C SER A 15 22.35 85.45 19.12
N MET A 16 21.56 86.47 18.77
CA MET A 16 22.09 87.80 18.42
C MET A 16 21.25 88.88 19.10
N ASP A 17 21.76 89.36 20.23
CA ASP A 17 21.31 90.59 20.90
C ASP A 17 22.24 91.72 20.45
N GLU A 18 21.81 92.52 19.46
CA GLU A 18 22.59 93.67 19.01
C GLU A 18 21.68 94.77 18.40
N ASN A 19 21.10 95.61 19.28
CA ASN A 19 20.59 96.93 18.89
C ASN A 19 20.73 97.95 20.04
N GLN A 20 22.01 98.20 20.38
CA GLN A 20 22.58 99.37 21.06
C GLN A 20 21.62 100.24 21.90
N SER A 21 21.59 99.96 23.20
CA SER A 21 20.97 100.79 24.24
C SER A 21 21.75 102.11 24.48
N LEU A 22 21.53 103.10 23.61
CA LEU A 22 22.16 104.42 23.70
C LEU A 22 21.68 105.22 24.94
N SER A 23 22.39 105.04 26.05
CA SER A 23 22.56 105.97 27.18
C SER A 23 21.42 106.98 27.43
N SER A 24 20.30 106.52 27.99
CA SER A 24 19.19 107.42 28.41
C SER A 24 19.64 108.48 29.43
N THR A 25 20.73 108.22 30.16
CA THR A 25 21.40 109.15 31.07
C THR A 25 22.10 110.31 30.37
N GLU A 26 22.57 110.15 29.13
CA GLU A 26 23.15 111.24 28.33
C GLU A 26 22.05 112.23 27.93
N SER A 27 20.95 111.70 27.40
CA SER A 27 19.78 112.49 26.97
C SER A 27 19.17 113.30 28.11
N LEU A 28 18.97 112.69 29.29
CA LEU A 28 18.50 113.40 30.48
C LEU A 28 19.45 114.51 30.94
N ARG A 29 20.77 114.33 30.80
CA ARG A 29 21.77 115.36 31.11
C ARG A 29 21.71 116.53 30.13
N GLN A 30 21.52 116.24 28.84
CA GLN A 30 21.39 117.23 27.78
C GLN A 30 20.11 118.06 27.93
N ILE A 31 18.98 117.41 28.22
CA ILE A 31 17.68 118.06 28.52
C ILE A 31 17.80 118.93 29.78
N SER A 32 18.48 118.47 30.83
CA SER A 32 18.72 119.25 32.05
C SER A 32 19.56 120.52 31.79
N GLN A 33 20.54 120.46 30.89
CA GLN A 33 21.33 121.64 30.50
C GLN A 33 20.50 122.63 29.66
N GLN A 34 19.66 122.14 28.74
CA GLN A 34 18.77 122.98 27.93
C GLN A 34 17.71 123.70 28.79
N LEU A 35 17.13 123.01 29.78
CA LEU A 35 16.18 123.61 30.73
C LEU A 35 16.81 124.72 31.60
N ASN A 36 18.03 124.53 32.11
CA ASN A 36 18.71 125.58 32.87
C ASN A 36 19.08 126.82 32.02
N GLY A 37 19.35 126.63 30.72
CA GLY A 37 19.52 127.75 29.78
C GLY A 37 18.26 128.61 29.68
N LEU A 38 17.11 127.97 29.45
CA LEU A 38 15.82 128.64 29.24
C LEU A 38 15.26 129.38 30.46
N VAL A 39 15.68 129.01 31.68
CA VAL A 39 15.26 129.71 32.92
C VAL A 39 16.12 130.96 33.20
N SER A 40 17.24 131.13 32.50
CA SER A 40 18.18 132.24 32.73
C SER A 40 17.79 133.55 32.01
N GLU A 41 16.93 133.50 30.99
CA GLU A 41 16.50 134.67 30.21
C GLU A 41 15.01 134.97 30.45
N SER A 42 14.73 135.88 31.39
CA SER A 42 13.36 136.34 31.69
C SER A 42 13.33 137.81 32.15
N SER A 43 14.00 138.68 31.39
CA SER A 43 14.01 140.13 31.64
C SER A 43 12.72 140.81 31.13
N SER A 44 11.70 140.80 31.99
CA SER A 44 10.62 141.81 32.12
C SER A 44 10.31 142.70 30.90
N TYR A 45 9.18 142.44 30.23
CA TYR A 45 8.44 143.52 29.57
C TYR A 45 7.68 144.32 30.65
N ILE A 46 8.22 145.49 31.01
CA ILE A 46 7.46 146.58 31.63
C ILE A 46 7.64 147.80 30.73
N ASN A 47 6.55 148.26 30.14
CA ASN A 47 6.53 149.52 29.40
C ASN A 47 5.65 150.51 30.18
N GLY A 48 6.20 151.66 30.54
CA GLY A 48 5.61 152.55 31.54
C GLY A 48 6.05 154.00 31.34
N GLU A 49 5.42 154.65 30.36
CA GLU A 49 5.50 156.09 30.03
C GLU A 49 6.86 156.60 29.50
N GLY A 50 6.83 157.61 28.60
CA GLY A 50 8.04 158.38 28.25
C GLY A 50 8.36 158.67 26.78
N LEU A 51 7.40 159.23 26.02
CA LEU A 51 7.63 160.04 24.79
C LEU A 51 8.17 159.37 23.49
N ALA A 52 7.39 159.57 22.42
CA ALA A 52 7.82 159.82 21.02
C ALA A 52 8.77 158.86 20.28
N SER A 53 8.20 157.98 19.44
CA SER A 53 8.59 157.85 18.01
C SER A 53 7.59 157.01 17.19
N SER A 54 7.57 157.20 15.87
CA SER A 54 6.68 156.49 14.91
C SER A 54 7.02 155.00 14.72
N THR A 55 8.16 154.54 15.24
CA THR A 55 8.72 153.20 14.99
C THR A 55 7.91 152.06 15.62
N ASN A 56 7.40 152.26 16.84
CA ASN A 56 6.84 151.19 17.67
C ASN A 56 5.64 150.44 17.07
N ILE A 57 4.82 151.09 16.23
CA ILE A 57 3.69 150.43 15.56
C ILE A 57 4.22 149.48 14.48
N LYS A 58 5.19 149.96 13.68
CA LYS A 58 5.70 149.23 12.52
C LYS A 58 6.55 148.02 12.92
N ASP A 59 7.30 148.12 14.01
CA ASP A 59 8.04 146.99 14.58
C ASP A 59 7.10 145.93 15.18
N LEU A 60 5.91 146.33 15.64
CA LEU A 60 4.88 145.40 16.10
C LEU A 60 4.14 144.73 14.93
N GLU A 61 3.78 145.48 13.88
CA GLU A 61 3.21 144.95 12.64
C GLU A 61 4.17 143.96 11.96
N ASN A 62 5.45 144.33 11.80
CA ASN A 62 6.49 143.45 11.27
C ASN A 62 6.59 142.15 12.09
N ARG A 63 6.63 142.24 13.43
CA ARG A 63 6.66 141.05 14.30
C ARG A 63 5.40 140.19 14.18
N TYR A 64 4.21 140.77 14.05
CA TYR A 64 2.99 139.99 13.82
C TYR A 64 3.00 139.30 12.45
N GLN A 65 3.55 139.95 11.42
CA GLN A 65 3.62 139.37 10.08
C GLN A 65 4.73 138.30 9.97
N GLU A 66 5.89 138.50 10.60
CA GLU A 66 6.92 137.47 10.79
C GLU A 66 6.37 136.27 11.59
N LEU A 67 5.60 136.51 12.65
CA LEU A 67 4.96 135.45 13.43
C LEU A 67 3.89 134.71 12.62
N SER A 68 3.11 135.40 11.76
CA SER A 68 2.16 134.75 10.84
C SER A 68 2.88 133.89 9.82
N ILE A 69 3.94 134.40 9.18
CA ILE A 69 4.74 133.64 8.20
C ILE A 69 5.43 132.44 8.85
N ALA A 70 5.95 132.59 10.08
CA ALA A 70 6.53 131.49 10.86
C ALA A 70 5.47 130.46 11.27
N LEU A 71 4.26 130.89 11.65
CA LEU A 71 3.14 130.02 11.96
C LEU A 71 2.63 129.29 10.71
N GLU A 72 2.46 129.98 9.58
CA GLU A 72 2.06 129.40 8.29
C GLU A 72 3.09 128.37 7.82
N SER A 73 4.37 128.72 7.83
CA SER A 73 5.49 127.81 7.57
C SER A 73 5.45 126.58 8.50
N SER A 74 5.24 126.80 9.80
CA SER A 74 5.06 125.73 10.78
C SER A 74 3.83 124.86 10.49
N THR A 75 2.70 125.41 10.03
CA THR A 75 1.54 124.60 9.65
C THR A 75 1.77 123.79 8.37
N VAL A 76 2.56 124.31 7.42
CA VAL A 76 2.93 123.59 6.19
C VAL A 76 3.89 122.45 6.51
N THR A 77 4.94 122.69 7.31
CA THR A 77 5.87 121.63 7.73
C THR A 77 5.17 120.58 8.61
N ASN A 78 4.28 120.98 9.53
CA ASN A 78 3.46 120.03 10.31
C ASN A 78 2.49 119.22 9.44
N LYS A 79 1.93 119.79 8.35
CA LYS A 79 1.13 119.02 7.37
C LYS A 79 1.99 118.03 6.58
N GLN A 80 3.18 118.43 6.14
CA GLN A 80 4.13 117.55 5.44
C GLN A 80 4.61 116.40 6.35
N LEU A 81 4.96 116.71 7.60
CA LEU A 81 5.33 115.71 8.61
C LEU A 81 4.16 114.78 8.94
N SER A 82 2.94 115.31 9.10
CA SER A 82 1.72 114.49 9.28
C SER A 82 1.50 113.53 8.11
N SER A 83 1.62 114.02 6.86
CA SER A 83 1.52 113.18 5.66
C SER A 83 2.59 112.08 5.64
N LYS A 84 3.84 112.42 5.98
CA LYS A 84 4.94 111.46 6.00
C LYS A 84 4.82 110.44 7.13
N ILE A 85 4.26 110.84 8.28
CA ILE A 85 3.89 109.93 9.37
C ILE A 85 2.80 108.95 8.90
N GLU A 86 1.78 109.39 8.17
CA GLU A 86 0.73 108.50 7.67
C GLU A 86 1.23 107.55 6.57
N GLU A 87 2.07 108.03 5.64
CA GLU A 87 2.79 107.17 4.69
C GLU A 87 3.63 106.10 5.40
N LEU A 88 4.39 106.49 6.43
CA LEU A 88 5.22 105.55 7.19
C LEU A 88 4.39 104.58 8.02
N LYS A 89 3.23 104.97 8.55
CA LYS A 89 2.29 104.04 9.18
C LYS A 89 1.78 103.00 8.16
N GLN A 90 1.32 103.45 6.99
CA GLN A 90 0.81 102.54 5.95
C GLN A 90 1.91 101.57 5.50
N GLN A 91 3.12 102.05 5.23
CA GLN A 91 4.26 101.20 4.87
C GLN A 91 4.62 100.20 5.98
N ASN A 92 4.55 100.59 7.26
CA ASN A 92 4.73 99.64 8.36
C ASN A 92 3.59 98.62 8.46
N GLN A 93 2.34 99.01 8.19
CA GLN A 93 1.20 98.08 8.15
C GLN A 93 1.33 97.09 6.99
N ASP A 94 1.64 97.55 5.78
CA ASP A 94 1.84 96.70 4.59
C ASP A 94 2.97 95.66 4.83
N VAL A 95 4.06 96.08 5.47
CA VAL A 95 5.19 95.21 5.84
C VAL A 95 4.83 94.24 6.97
N MET A 96 3.99 94.65 7.93
CA MET A 96 3.48 93.77 8.98
C MET A 96 2.52 92.71 8.43
N ASP A 97 1.57 93.11 7.58
CA ASP A 97 0.59 92.22 6.94
C ASP A 97 1.29 91.20 6.03
N GLN A 98 2.28 91.64 5.25
CA GLN A 98 3.10 90.76 4.42
C GLN A 98 3.95 89.80 5.27
N ARG A 99 4.56 90.26 6.38
CA ARG A 99 5.25 89.37 7.34
C ARG A 99 4.32 88.34 7.96
N GLU A 100 3.10 88.72 8.35
CA GLU A 100 2.14 87.79 8.95
C GLU A 100 1.65 86.76 7.92
N LYS A 101 1.46 87.18 6.66
CA LYS A 101 1.17 86.29 5.53
C LYS A 101 2.31 85.31 5.27
N ASP A 102 3.56 85.78 5.15
CA ASP A 102 4.73 84.93 4.89
C ASP A 102 4.95 83.93 6.03
N LYS A 103 4.73 84.36 7.29
CA LYS A 103 4.72 83.47 8.45
C LYS A 103 3.66 82.38 8.32
N LYS A 104 2.40 82.73 8.00
CA LYS A 104 1.31 81.76 7.81
C LYS A 104 1.57 80.79 6.66
N GLU A 105 2.17 81.26 5.57
CA GLU A 105 2.58 80.40 4.45
C GLU A 105 3.71 79.45 4.85
N PHE A 106 4.71 79.90 5.61
CA PHE A 106 5.78 79.06 6.14
C PHE A 106 5.24 78.01 7.12
N GLU A 107 4.41 78.41 8.08
CA GLU A 107 3.75 77.50 9.03
C GLU A 107 2.89 76.45 8.30
N GLN A 108 2.19 76.82 7.23
CA GLN A 108 1.42 75.86 6.42
C GLN A 108 2.33 74.90 5.61
N LYS A 109 3.46 75.38 5.06
CA LYS A 109 4.44 74.53 4.35
C LYS A 109 5.07 73.53 5.32
N PHE A 110 5.57 74.00 6.46
CA PHE A 110 6.14 73.17 7.52
C PHE A 110 5.14 72.14 8.08
N ALA A 111 3.87 72.52 8.29
CA ALA A 111 2.84 71.59 8.73
C ALA A 111 2.55 70.46 7.72
N LYS A 112 2.59 70.76 6.41
CA LYS A 112 2.44 69.77 5.33
C LYS A 112 3.63 68.82 5.27
N GLU A 113 4.87 69.34 5.32
CA GLU A 113 6.09 68.53 5.32
C GLU A 113 6.19 67.64 6.57
N GLN A 114 5.87 68.18 7.74
CA GLN A 114 5.79 67.42 8.99
C GLN A 114 4.66 66.36 8.97
N GLY A 115 3.57 66.62 8.23
CA GLY A 115 2.53 65.63 7.94
C GLY A 115 3.05 64.47 7.10
N ALA A 116 3.63 64.77 5.93
CA ALA A 116 4.19 63.77 5.01
C ALA A 116 5.29 62.91 5.66
N LEU A 117 6.16 63.51 6.48
CA LEU A 117 7.18 62.77 7.24
C LEU A 117 6.58 61.84 8.30
N ARG A 118 5.47 62.22 8.95
CA ARG A 118 4.73 61.33 9.86
C ARG A 118 4.05 60.19 9.11
N GLU A 119 3.45 60.45 7.96
CA GLU A 119 2.83 59.42 7.12
C GLU A 119 3.88 58.42 6.61
N GLN A 120 5.04 58.89 6.15
CA GLN A 120 6.15 58.03 5.74
C GLN A 120 6.68 57.18 6.91
N LEU A 121 6.83 57.76 8.11
CA LEU A 121 7.22 57.03 9.31
C LEU A 121 6.17 55.97 9.71
N GLN A 122 4.88 56.30 9.64
CA GLN A 122 3.76 55.39 9.90
C GLN A 122 3.80 54.18 8.95
N ILE A 123 4.03 54.43 7.66
CA ILE A 123 4.20 53.39 6.62
C ILE A 123 5.42 52.51 6.95
N HIS A 124 6.58 53.10 7.24
CA HIS A 124 7.78 52.32 7.58
C HIS A 124 7.60 51.46 8.85
N ILE A 125 6.93 51.97 9.88
CA ILE A 125 6.57 51.18 11.08
C ILE A 125 5.68 50.00 10.70
N GLN A 126 4.68 50.21 9.84
CA GLN A 126 3.80 49.15 9.38
C GLN A 126 4.53 48.10 8.52
N THR A 127 5.41 48.53 7.61
CA THR A 127 6.26 47.61 6.80
C THR A 127 7.19 46.78 7.69
N ILE A 128 7.84 47.40 8.68
CA ILE A 128 8.69 46.68 9.66
C ILE A 128 7.84 45.68 10.46
N GLY A 129 6.63 46.06 10.89
CA GLY A 129 5.70 45.17 11.56
C GLY A 129 5.37 43.91 10.74
N ILE A 130 4.99 44.09 9.46
CA ILE A 130 4.69 43.00 8.53
C ILE A 130 5.90 42.07 8.37
N LEU A 131 7.08 42.63 8.07
CA LEU A 131 8.32 41.86 7.89
C LEU A 131 8.74 41.10 9.16
N VAL A 132 8.45 41.63 10.35
CA VAL A 132 8.71 40.94 11.63
C VAL A 132 7.72 39.78 11.86
N SER A 133 6.43 39.95 11.53
CA SER A 133 5.48 38.83 11.54
C SER A 133 5.84 37.75 10.53
N GLU A 134 6.08 38.10 9.26
CA GLU A 134 6.46 37.15 8.21
C GLU A 134 7.74 36.37 8.59
N LYS A 135 8.74 37.05 9.14
CA LYS A 135 9.97 36.41 9.67
C LYS A 135 9.68 35.45 10.83
N SER A 136 8.75 35.80 11.73
CA SER A 136 8.34 34.94 12.85
C SER A 136 7.60 33.69 12.37
N ASP A 137 6.70 33.85 11.40
CA ASP A 137 5.90 32.76 10.84
C ASP A 137 6.77 31.81 10.01
N LEU A 138 7.66 32.36 9.15
CA LEU A 138 8.65 31.59 8.41
C LEU A 138 9.63 30.85 9.33
N HIS A 139 10.07 31.47 10.43
CA HIS A 139 10.91 30.80 11.42
C HIS A 139 10.16 29.66 12.13
N THR A 140 8.89 29.88 12.48
CA THR A 140 8.04 28.85 13.11
C THR A 140 7.77 27.68 12.17
N ALA A 141 7.53 27.94 10.89
CA ALA A 141 7.37 26.92 9.85
C ALA A 141 8.68 26.16 9.58
N LEU A 142 9.83 26.84 9.58
CA LEU A 142 11.15 26.21 9.46
C LEU A 142 11.43 25.25 10.63
N VAL A 143 11.15 25.66 11.87
CA VAL A 143 11.31 24.80 13.05
C VAL A 143 10.35 23.59 13.00
N HIS A 144 9.09 23.78 12.58
CA HIS A 144 8.14 22.68 12.43
C HIS A 144 8.59 21.67 11.36
N THR A 145 9.00 22.14 10.18
CA THR A 145 9.49 21.28 9.10
C THR A 145 10.79 20.57 9.46
N GLN A 146 11.74 21.24 10.13
CA GLN A 146 12.97 20.63 10.63
C GLN A 146 12.69 19.54 11.68
N ASN A 147 11.74 19.77 12.60
CA ASN A 147 11.31 18.77 13.58
C ASN A 147 10.60 17.57 12.91
N ALA A 148 9.75 17.81 11.92
CA ALA A 148 9.09 16.74 11.16
C ALA A 148 10.12 15.88 10.38
N VAL A 149 11.12 16.50 9.74
CA VAL A 149 12.22 15.78 9.09
C VAL A 149 13.01 14.94 10.11
N ARG A 150 13.30 15.49 11.30
CA ARG A 150 13.99 14.76 12.37
C ARG A 150 13.18 13.57 12.89
N GLN A 151 11.86 13.71 13.02
CA GLN A 151 10.97 12.59 13.36
C GLN A 151 11.00 11.51 12.26
N LYS A 152 10.91 11.89 10.98
CA LYS A 152 10.95 10.92 9.87
C LYS A 152 12.32 10.23 9.72
N ALA A 153 13.42 10.89 10.09
CA ALA A 153 14.72 10.22 10.20
C ALA A 153 14.69 9.10 11.25
N GLY A 154 14.14 9.35 12.45
CA GLY A 154 13.99 8.32 13.49
C GLY A 154 13.07 7.17 13.06
N GLU A 155 11.93 7.46 12.44
CA GLU A 155 11.03 6.43 11.89
C GLU A 155 11.74 5.54 10.84
N LEU A 156 12.61 6.12 10.00
CA LEU A 156 13.40 5.39 9.01
C LEU A 156 14.51 4.53 9.66
N GLU A 157 15.14 5.00 10.74
CA GLU A 157 16.10 4.21 11.52
C GLU A 157 15.43 3.01 12.19
N ASP A 158 14.26 3.20 12.81
CA ASP A 158 13.47 2.11 13.41
C ASP A 158 13.02 1.07 12.38
N VAL A 159 12.53 1.50 11.22
CA VAL A 159 12.18 0.60 10.11
C VAL A 159 13.42 -0.15 9.60
N THR A 160 14.57 0.52 9.49
CA THR A 160 15.85 -0.10 9.07
C THR A 160 16.33 -1.14 10.09
N ASN A 161 16.21 -0.85 11.39
CA ASN A 161 16.55 -1.78 12.47
C ASN A 161 15.62 -3.01 12.47
N ARG A 162 14.30 -2.81 12.30
CA ARG A 162 13.32 -3.91 12.15
C ARG A 162 13.56 -4.76 10.89
N LEU A 163 13.98 -4.14 9.79
CA LEU A 163 14.37 -4.85 8.57
C LEU A 163 15.65 -5.67 8.78
N LYS A 164 16.62 -5.14 9.53
CA LYS A 164 17.87 -5.84 9.88
C LYS A 164 17.61 -7.06 10.77
N THR A 165 16.79 -6.95 11.81
CA THR A 165 16.44 -8.10 12.66
C THR A 165 15.61 -9.14 11.91
N SER A 166 14.66 -8.71 11.06
CA SER A 166 13.92 -9.61 10.18
C SER A 166 14.84 -10.40 9.24
N ARG A 167 15.79 -9.74 8.56
CA ARG A 167 16.81 -10.40 7.72
C ARG A 167 17.68 -11.38 8.50
N GLN A 168 18.10 -11.04 9.72
CA GLN A 168 18.82 -11.98 10.58
C GLN A 168 17.97 -13.22 10.89
N ARG A 169 16.69 -13.02 11.22
CA ARG A 169 15.77 -14.11 11.56
C ARG A 169 15.47 -15.01 10.36
N ILE A 170 15.37 -14.46 9.15
CA ILE A 170 15.27 -15.25 7.91
C ILE A 170 16.52 -16.14 7.76
N GLY A 171 17.72 -15.58 7.91
CA GLY A 171 18.97 -16.36 7.85
C GLY A 171 19.11 -17.42 8.95
N GLU A 172 18.51 -17.22 10.13
CA GLU A 172 18.39 -18.26 11.16
C GLU A 172 17.43 -19.37 10.71
N LEU A 173 16.26 -19.02 10.19
CA LEU A 173 15.25 -19.97 9.71
C LEU A 173 15.81 -20.81 8.54
N GLU A 174 16.50 -20.20 7.57
CA GLU A 174 17.19 -20.90 6.47
C GLU A 174 18.21 -21.93 6.97
N ARG A 175 18.97 -21.61 8.02
CA ARG A 175 19.90 -22.55 8.66
C ARG A 175 19.16 -23.70 9.35
N THR A 176 18.07 -23.43 10.05
CA THR A 176 17.25 -24.49 10.67
C THR A 176 16.56 -25.37 9.62
N LEU A 177 16.01 -24.80 8.55
CA LEU A 177 15.43 -25.52 7.42
C LEU A 177 16.48 -26.42 6.75
N SER A 178 17.70 -25.91 6.56
CA SER A 178 18.82 -26.68 6.02
C SER A 178 19.25 -27.84 6.93
N SER A 179 19.17 -27.66 8.26
CA SER A 179 19.44 -28.71 9.24
C SER A 179 18.34 -29.77 9.24
N VAL A 180 17.07 -29.37 9.31
CA VAL A 180 15.90 -30.26 9.25
C VAL A 180 15.85 -31.02 7.93
N SER A 181 16.16 -30.39 6.78
CA SER A 181 16.23 -31.07 5.48
C SER A 181 17.34 -32.13 5.43
N LYS A 182 18.49 -31.88 6.05
CA LYS A 182 19.55 -32.90 6.21
C LYS A 182 19.10 -34.05 7.11
N GLN A 183 18.43 -33.75 8.23
CA GLN A 183 17.92 -34.75 9.16
C GLN A 183 16.81 -35.61 8.53
N GLN A 184 15.88 -35.02 7.79
CA GLN A 184 14.85 -35.73 7.03
C GLN A 184 15.50 -36.69 6.04
N LYS A 185 16.45 -36.22 5.23
CA LYS A 185 17.17 -37.06 4.25
C LYS A 185 17.99 -38.20 4.88
N GLN A 186 18.35 -38.11 6.17
CA GLN A 186 18.98 -39.20 6.89
C GLN A 186 17.94 -40.18 7.47
N THR A 187 16.82 -39.66 7.99
CA THR A 187 15.67 -40.45 8.44
C THR A 187 15.05 -41.24 7.28
N ASP A 188 14.97 -40.65 6.09
CA ASP A 188 14.48 -41.29 4.86
C ASP A 188 15.39 -42.44 4.37
N LYS A 189 16.69 -42.42 4.69
CA LYS A 189 17.59 -43.57 4.43
C LYS A 189 17.37 -44.67 5.45
N TYR A 190 17.37 -44.32 6.74
CA TYR A 190 17.14 -45.27 7.82
C TYR A 190 15.79 -45.99 7.67
N ASN A 191 14.74 -45.27 7.29
CA ASN A 191 13.43 -45.87 6.98
C ASN A 191 13.50 -46.84 5.78
N LYS A 192 14.31 -46.57 4.75
CA LYS A 192 14.50 -47.48 3.61
C LYS A 192 15.25 -48.74 4.02
N GLU A 193 16.34 -48.59 4.78
CA GLU A 193 17.10 -49.68 5.39
C GLU A 193 16.16 -50.56 6.24
N LEU A 194 15.37 -49.96 7.14
CA LEU A 194 14.39 -50.67 7.97
C LEU A 194 13.31 -51.41 7.15
N THR A 195 12.86 -50.85 6.02
CA THR A 195 11.92 -51.56 5.12
C THR A 195 12.57 -52.72 4.38
N GLN A 196 13.85 -52.61 4.00
CA GLN A 196 14.60 -53.69 3.38
C GLN A 196 14.83 -54.85 4.35
N ASP A 197 15.21 -54.54 5.60
CA ASP A 197 15.34 -55.54 6.67
C ASP A 197 14.01 -56.25 6.98
N ARG A 198 12.93 -55.48 7.11
CA ARG A 198 11.56 -56.03 7.30
C ARG A 198 11.17 -57.00 6.19
N ASP A 199 11.40 -56.64 4.93
CA ASP A 199 10.97 -57.46 3.79
C ASP A 199 11.93 -58.64 3.53
N SER A 200 13.21 -58.51 3.90
CA SER A 200 14.15 -59.63 4.02
C SER A 200 13.71 -60.64 5.09
N LEU A 201 13.34 -60.17 6.29
CA LEU A 201 12.84 -61.02 7.38
C LEU A 201 11.52 -61.71 7.01
N ARG A 202 10.61 -61.02 6.30
CA ARG A 202 9.38 -61.63 5.75
C ARG A 202 9.68 -62.74 4.76
N LEU A 203 10.65 -62.55 3.85
CA LEU A 203 11.05 -63.58 2.88
C LEU A 203 11.68 -64.80 3.59
N GLN A 204 12.48 -64.56 4.64
CA GLN A 204 13.03 -65.63 5.48
C GLN A 204 11.94 -66.39 6.24
N LEU A 205 10.95 -65.68 6.81
CA LEU A 205 9.81 -66.28 7.53
C LEU A 205 8.93 -67.11 6.58
N LEU A 206 8.63 -66.61 5.38
CA LEU A 206 7.90 -67.38 4.37
C LEU A 206 8.67 -68.65 3.97
N LYS A 207 9.99 -68.57 3.77
CA LYS A 207 10.82 -69.75 3.53
C LYS A 207 10.80 -70.75 4.70
N GLN A 208 10.78 -70.26 5.95
CA GLN A 208 10.61 -71.11 7.15
C GLN A 208 9.23 -71.79 7.18
N SER A 209 8.15 -71.10 6.77
CA SER A 209 6.80 -71.68 6.66
C SER A 209 6.79 -72.84 5.67
N ASN A 210 7.24 -72.60 4.44
CA ASN A 210 7.29 -73.63 3.39
C ASN A 210 8.10 -74.86 3.85
N ASN A 211 9.28 -74.64 4.43
CA ASN A 211 10.11 -75.74 4.98
C ASN A 211 9.37 -76.54 6.08
N ASN A 212 8.56 -75.86 6.92
CA ASN A 212 7.79 -76.50 7.98
C ASN A 212 6.56 -77.25 7.44
N GLU A 213 5.95 -76.75 6.38
CA GLU A 213 4.88 -77.42 5.62
C GLU A 213 5.42 -78.69 4.93
N ASP A 214 6.59 -78.62 4.29
CA ASP A 214 7.31 -79.78 3.72
C ASP A 214 7.60 -80.85 4.80
N LEU A 215 8.09 -80.43 5.97
CA LEU A 215 8.35 -81.32 7.11
C LEU A 215 7.06 -81.89 7.72
N ALA A 216 5.97 -81.12 7.76
CA ALA A 216 4.66 -81.61 8.21
C ALA A 216 4.12 -82.68 7.24
N GLN A 217 4.25 -82.48 5.93
CA GLN A 217 3.89 -83.49 4.94
C GLN A 217 4.73 -84.76 5.12
N GLN A 218 6.06 -84.66 5.23
CA GLN A 218 6.95 -85.81 5.46
C GLN A 218 6.57 -86.59 6.73
N ASN A 219 6.26 -85.91 7.83
CA ASN A 219 5.77 -86.55 9.04
C ASN A 219 4.42 -87.25 8.83
N SER A 220 3.50 -86.67 8.06
CA SER A 220 2.21 -87.31 7.74
C SER A 220 2.40 -88.59 6.89
N GLU A 221 3.32 -88.57 5.93
CA GLU A 221 3.66 -89.73 5.10
C GLU A 221 4.32 -90.85 5.91
N LEU A 222 5.24 -90.50 6.82
CA LEU A 222 5.87 -91.46 7.73
C LEU A 222 4.84 -92.07 8.69
N THR A 223 3.89 -91.27 9.18
CA THR A 223 2.77 -91.74 10.01
C THR A 223 1.84 -92.69 9.26
N GLU A 224 1.58 -92.45 7.97
CA GLU A 224 0.82 -93.37 7.12
C GLU A 224 1.58 -94.68 6.89
N LYS A 225 2.88 -94.61 6.51
CA LYS A 225 3.75 -95.78 6.31
C LYS A 225 3.81 -96.65 7.57
N LEU A 226 3.97 -96.03 8.76
CA LEU A 226 3.92 -96.74 10.04
C LEU A 226 2.55 -97.41 10.29
N ARG A 227 1.44 -96.74 9.98
CA ARG A 227 0.08 -97.28 10.13
C ARG A 227 -0.17 -98.49 9.21
N VAL A 228 0.38 -98.47 7.99
CA VAL A 228 0.33 -99.61 7.06
C VAL A 228 1.15 -100.78 7.61
N LEU A 229 2.40 -100.56 8.02
CA LEU A 229 3.25 -101.60 8.61
C LEU A 229 2.64 -102.22 9.89
N VAL A 230 1.93 -101.43 10.71
CA VAL A 230 1.19 -101.95 11.88
C VAL A 230 0.03 -102.86 11.44
N LYS A 231 -0.74 -102.49 10.40
CA LYS A 231 -1.80 -103.34 9.85
C LYS A 231 -1.24 -104.64 9.27
N GLU A 232 -0.18 -104.56 8.48
CA GLU A 232 0.51 -105.72 7.91
C GLU A 232 1.05 -106.65 9.01
N LYS A 233 1.67 -106.09 10.06
CA LYS A 233 2.08 -106.85 11.25
C LYS A 233 0.90 -107.59 11.88
N THR A 234 -0.24 -106.94 12.12
CA THR A 234 -1.41 -107.62 12.70
C THR A 234 -1.99 -108.71 11.79
N ALA A 235 -2.01 -108.49 10.47
CA ALA A 235 -2.46 -109.50 9.52
C ALA A 235 -1.52 -110.72 9.49
N MET A 236 -0.20 -110.49 9.54
CA MET A 236 0.81 -111.55 9.62
C MET A 236 0.75 -112.31 10.96
N GLN A 237 0.45 -111.63 12.07
CA GLN A 237 0.20 -112.28 13.37
C GLN A 237 -1.00 -113.24 13.30
N HIS A 238 -2.14 -112.81 12.76
CA HIS A 238 -3.29 -113.70 12.55
C HIS A 238 -3.01 -114.83 11.56
N GLY A 239 -2.19 -114.59 10.52
CA GLY A 239 -1.73 -115.64 9.61
C GLY A 239 -0.87 -116.71 10.31
N VAL A 240 0.00 -116.31 11.24
CA VAL A 240 0.77 -117.25 12.09
C VAL A 240 -0.16 -118.01 13.04
N GLU A 241 -1.12 -117.34 13.69
CA GLU A 241 -2.13 -118.00 14.54
C GLU A 241 -2.98 -119.03 13.78
N GLU A 242 -3.29 -118.79 12.50
CA GLU A 242 -4.03 -119.73 11.65
C GLU A 242 -3.14 -120.90 11.18
N LEU A 243 -1.88 -120.63 10.82
CA LEU A 243 -0.91 -121.66 10.44
C LEU A 243 -0.55 -122.57 11.61
N GLN A 244 -0.45 -122.04 12.83
CA GLN A 244 -0.18 -122.83 14.02
C GLN A 244 -1.31 -123.85 14.29
N LYS A 245 -2.58 -123.42 14.22
CA LYS A 245 -3.75 -124.30 14.35
C LYS A 245 -3.79 -125.39 13.26
N LYS A 246 -3.30 -125.08 12.05
CA LYS A 246 -3.15 -126.06 10.95
C LYS A 246 -1.99 -127.03 11.20
N LEU A 247 -0.88 -126.57 11.76
CA LEU A 247 0.25 -127.43 12.15
C LEU A 247 -0.18 -128.43 13.22
N GLU A 248 -0.79 -127.96 14.31
CA GLU A 248 -1.34 -128.77 15.41
C GLU A 248 -2.29 -129.87 14.89
N MET A 249 -3.16 -129.54 13.92
CA MET A 249 -4.03 -130.50 13.24
C MET A 249 -3.25 -131.51 12.36
N SER A 250 -2.18 -131.07 11.69
CA SER A 250 -1.38 -131.91 10.78
C SER A 250 -0.41 -132.85 11.50
N GLU A 251 0.11 -132.47 12.66
CA GLU A 251 0.93 -133.33 13.51
C GLU A 251 0.09 -134.51 14.04
N LEU A 252 -1.16 -134.23 14.42
CA LEU A 252 -2.18 -135.21 14.80
C LEU A 252 -2.47 -136.23 13.68
N LEU A 253 -2.40 -135.81 12.40
CA LEU A 253 -2.54 -136.69 11.24
C LEU A 253 -1.23 -137.45 10.91
N LEU A 254 -0.07 -136.82 11.03
CA LEU A 254 1.23 -137.46 10.81
C LEU A 254 1.48 -138.59 11.83
N GLN A 255 1.02 -138.42 13.07
CA GLN A 255 1.06 -139.44 14.11
C GLN A 255 0.22 -140.69 13.78
N GLN A 256 -0.71 -140.60 12.81
CA GLN A 256 -1.46 -141.76 12.27
C GLN A 256 -0.79 -142.42 11.06
N ILE A 257 0.14 -141.73 10.38
CA ILE A 257 0.67 -142.12 9.06
C ILE A 257 2.10 -142.69 9.14
N SER A 258 2.77 -142.59 10.29
CA SER A 258 4.14 -143.09 10.52
C SER A 258 4.30 -144.63 10.54
N SER A 259 3.43 -145.37 9.87
CA SER A 259 3.48 -146.83 9.72
C SER A 259 3.75 -147.25 8.27
N ALA A 260 4.90 -147.91 8.05
CA ALA A 260 5.40 -148.49 6.79
C ALA A 260 6.04 -147.53 5.76
N SER A 261 7.01 -148.09 5.03
CA SER A 261 7.92 -147.43 4.07
C SER A 261 8.24 -148.41 2.93
N ASP A 262 8.53 -147.90 1.74
CA ASP A 262 9.79 -148.17 0.99
C ASP A 262 9.70 -147.75 -0.49
N LYS A 263 10.76 -147.13 -1.01
CA LYS A 263 10.95 -146.77 -2.43
C LYS A 263 12.44 -146.76 -2.78
N SER A 264 12.83 -147.40 -3.89
CA SER A 264 14.24 -147.43 -4.36
C SER A 264 14.50 -146.57 -5.59
N GLU A 265 13.58 -146.51 -6.57
CA GLU A 265 13.77 -145.70 -7.80
C GLU A 265 13.77 -144.19 -7.51
N VAL A 266 13.08 -143.78 -6.44
CA VAL A 266 13.13 -142.40 -5.92
C VAL A 266 14.55 -142.00 -5.56
N LEU A 267 15.42 -142.91 -5.11
CA LEU A 267 16.75 -142.58 -4.60
C LEU A 267 17.62 -141.86 -5.65
N GLN A 268 17.51 -142.24 -6.93
CA GLN A 268 18.37 -141.71 -7.99
C GLN A 268 17.87 -140.37 -8.54
N GLN A 269 16.54 -140.15 -8.58
CA GLN A 269 15.98 -138.82 -8.84
C GLN A 269 16.22 -137.90 -7.63
N ALA A 270 16.08 -138.41 -6.41
CA ALA A 270 16.40 -137.69 -5.19
C ALA A 270 17.86 -137.24 -5.12
N GLN A 271 18.83 -137.98 -5.67
CA GLN A 271 20.22 -137.53 -5.78
C GLN A 271 20.39 -136.35 -6.76
N ALA A 272 19.68 -136.35 -7.89
CA ALA A 272 19.72 -135.24 -8.86
C ALA A 272 18.94 -133.99 -8.37
N GLU A 273 17.91 -134.20 -7.54
CA GLU A 273 17.20 -133.14 -6.84
C GLU A 273 18.00 -132.64 -5.64
N GLN A 274 18.69 -133.52 -4.89
CA GLN A 274 19.60 -133.19 -3.80
C GLN A 274 20.68 -132.22 -4.27
N ALA A 275 21.38 -132.47 -5.38
CA ALA A 275 22.40 -131.54 -5.88
C ALA A 275 21.84 -130.14 -6.23
N LYS A 276 20.59 -130.05 -6.68
CA LYS A 276 19.90 -128.76 -6.92
C LYS A 276 19.46 -128.10 -5.61
N LEU A 277 18.99 -128.90 -4.66
CA LEU A 277 18.61 -128.46 -3.32
C LEU A 277 19.82 -127.99 -2.51
N GLU A 278 20.98 -128.64 -2.63
CA GLU A 278 22.26 -128.23 -2.03
C GLU A 278 22.68 -126.85 -2.56
N SER A 279 22.70 -126.66 -3.89
CA SER A 279 22.97 -125.33 -4.48
C SER A 279 21.94 -124.28 -4.05
N ARG A 280 20.66 -124.66 -3.87
CA ARG A 280 19.63 -123.74 -3.38
C ARG A 280 19.75 -123.45 -1.88
N ILE A 281 20.16 -124.42 -1.07
CA ILE A 281 20.47 -124.29 0.36
C ILE A 281 21.67 -123.36 0.51
N GLU A 282 22.69 -123.47 -0.32
CA GLU A 282 23.88 -122.62 -0.29
C GLU A 282 23.53 -121.14 -0.64
N GLN A 283 22.68 -120.92 -1.65
CA GLN A 283 22.09 -119.58 -1.92
C GLN A 283 21.26 -119.05 -0.75
N LEU A 284 20.41 -119.89 -0.15
CA LEU A 284 19.57 -119.51 0.99
C LEU A 284 20.40 -119.25 2.25
N MET A 285 21.49 -119.99 2.46
CA MET A 285 22.45 -119.75 3.54
C MET A 285 23.14 -118.39 3.37
N GLU A 286 23.51 -117.99 2.16
CA GLU A 286 24.11 -116.68 1.93
C GLU A 286 23.12 -115.53 2.15
N ILE A 287 21.86 -115.68 1.69
CA ILE A 287 20.78 -114.73 1.99
C ILE A 287 20.51 -114.68 3.51
N VAL A 288 20.51 -115.82 4.20
CA VAL A 288 20.35 -115.89 5.66
C VAL A 288 21.52 -115.22 6.38
N LYS A 289 22.77 -115.35 5.92
CA LYS A 289 23.91 -114.58 6.47
C LYS A 289 23.72 -113.07 6.29
N GLN A 290 23.28 -112.63 5.11
CA GLN A 290 23.04 -111.22 4.84
C GLN A 290 21.93 -110.66 5.74
N LEU A 291 20.79 -111.35 5.83
CA LEU A 291 19.69 -110.99 6.74
C LEU A 291 20.09 -111.08 8.23
N GLN A 292 20.99 -111.99 8.60
CA GLN A 292 21.56 -112.07 9.95
C GLN A 292 22.43 -110.84 10.26
N ILE A 293 23.29 -110.41 9.33
CA ILE A 293 24.12 -109.21 9.46
C ILE A 293 23.24 -107.94 9.53
N GLU A 294 22.23 -107.83 8.67
CA GLU A 294 21.26 -106.73 8.70
C GLU A 294 20.49 -106.69 10.02
N ARG A 295 19.94 -107.83 10.47
CA ARG A 295 19.27 -107.96 11.78
C ARG A 295 20.19 -107.52 12.90
N ASP A 296 21.44 -107.98 12.91
CA ASP A 296 22.37 -107.68 14.00
C ASP A 296 22.80 -106.20 13.97
N HIS A 297 22.90 -105.57 12.80
CA HIS A 297 23.07 -104.13 12.66
C HIS A 297 21.85 -103.35 13.18
N TYR A 298 20.62 -103.71 12.78
CA TYR A 298 19.40 -103.09 13.30
C TYR A 298 19.24 -103.31 14.82
N ALA A 299 19.62 -104.48 15.33
CA ALA A 299 19.61 -104.75 16.77
C ALA A 299 20.63 -103.88 17.52
N GLU A 300 21.79 -103.57 16.93
CA GLU A 300 22.77 -102.68 17.53
C GLU A 300 22.27 -101.22 17.56
N THR A 301 21.66 -100.74 16.47
CA THR A 301 21.02 -99.41 16.41
C THR A 301 19.85 -99.31 17.39
N LEU A 302 19.00 -100.32 17.49
CA LEU A 302 17.92 -100.35 18.46
C LEU A 302 18.43 -100.40 19.91
N LYS A 303 19.60 -101.01 20.19
CA LYS A 303 20.25 -100.94 21.52
C LYS A 303 20.72 -99.53 21.85
N THR A 304 21.36 -98.82 20.90
CA THR A 304 21.89 -97.47 21.14
C THR A 304 20.75 -96.46 21.28
N GLU A 305 19.73 -96.51 20.43
CA GLU A 305 18.50 -95.73 20.60
C GLU A 305 17.81 -96.05 21.94
N SER A 306 17.66 -97.34 22.29
CA SER A 306 17.10 -97.74 23.59
C SER A 306 17.95 -97.29 24.78
N ALA A 307 19.26 -97.07 24.60
CA ALA A 307 20.12 -96.51 25.65
C ALA A 307 19.89 -94.99 25.81
N ILE A 308 19.78 -94.25 24.70
CA ILE A 308 19.46 -92.82 24.69
C ILE A 308 18.07 -92.58 25.30
N TRP A 309 17.05 -93.32 24.86
CA TRP A 309 15.69 -93.23 25.42
C TRP A 309 15.65 -93.62 26.90
N ARG A 310 16.42 -94.61 27.35
CA ARG A 310 16.52 -94.98 28.77
C ARG A 310 17.21 -93.89 29.59
N GLN A 311 18.24 -93.23 29.06
CA GLN A 311 18.88 -92.09 29.72
C GLN A 311 17.94 -90.89 29.83
N GLN A 312 17.20 -90.55 28.76
CA GLN A 312 16.21 -89.46 28.78
C GLN A 312 15.05 -89.79 29.73
N ALA A 313 14.54 -91.02 29.72
CA ALA A 313 13.52 -91.47 30.66
C ALA A 313 14.01 -91.45 32.11
N GLN A 314 15.28 -91.77 32.36
CA GLN A 314 15.87 -91.65 33.70
C GLN A 314 16.02 -90.19 34.14
N GLN A 315 16.46 -89.28 33.25
CA GLN A 315 16.52 -87.84 33.55
C GLN A 315 15.13 -87.25 33.85
N LEU A 316 14.10 -87.67 33.11
CA LEU A 316 12.71 -87.29 33.39
C LEU A 316 12.19 -87.93 34.69
N LEU A 317 12.59 -89.17 35.00
CA LEU A 317 12.24 -89.82 36.27
C LEU A 317 12.90 -89.11 37.46
N GLU A 318 14.16 -88.69 37.34
CA GLU A 318 14.86 -87.90 38.36
C GLU A 318 14.18 -86.53 38.56
N GLN A 319 13.77 -85.84 37.49
CA GLN A 319 12.99 -84.59 37.59
C GLN A 319 11.60 -84.80 38.21
N VAL A 320 10.90 -85.87 37.84
CA VAL A 320 9.60 -86.23 38.44
C VAL A 320 9.76 -86.67 39.89
N GLN A 321 10.89 -87.28 40.26
CA GLN A 321 11.21 -87.60 41.64
C GLN A 321 11.50 -86.33 42.45
N THR A 322 12.28 -85.37 41.96
CA THR A 322 12.50 -84.11 42.70
C THR A 322 11.22 -83.30 42.87
N LEU A 323 10.38 -83.23 41.82
CA LEU A 323 9.03 -82.63 41.91
C LEU A 323 8.09 -83.45 42.80
N GLY A 324 8.31 -84.76 42.90
CA GLY A 324 7.62 -85.68 43.79
C GLY A 324 8.00 -85.44 45.26
N GLU A 325 9.28 -85.27 45.55
CA GLU A 325 9.82 -84.95 46.88
C GLU A 325 9.35 -83.55 47.33
N GLU A 326 9.41 -82.54 46.44
CA GLU A 326 8.82 -81.21 46.68
C GLU A 326 7.31 -81.29 46.95
N LYS A 327 6.57 -82.09 46.16
CA LYS A 327 5.14 -82.33 46.38
C LYS A 327 4.88 -83.08 47.68
N GLU A 328 5.68 -84.08 48.05
CA GLU A 328 5.53 -84.80 49.32
C GLU A 328 5.84 -83.89 50.51
N HIS A 329 6.82 -82.99 50.42
CA HIS A 329 7.04 -81.96 51.43
C HIS A 329 5.84 -81.01 51.55
N GLY A 330 5.20 -80.65 50.42
CA GLY A 330 3.93 -79.92 50.40
C GLY A 330 2.76 -80.70 51.00
N VAL A 331 2.64 -81.99 50.68
CA VAL A 331 1.56 -82.88 51.15
C VAL A 331 1.70 -83.21 52.62
N VAL A 332 2.91 -83.46 53.13
CA VAL A 332 3.15 -83.62 54.58
C VAL A 332 2.73 -82.36 55.32
N ARG A 333 3.09 -81.18 54.81
CA ARG A 333 2.69 -79.89 55.41
C ARG A 333 1.19 -79.63 55.34
N VAL A 334 0.48 -80.16 54.34
CA VAL A 334 -0.99 -80.18 54.30
C VAL A 334 -1.56 -81.21 55.27
N GLN A 335 -0.97 -82.40 55.38
CA GLN A 335 -1.41 -83.46 56.30
C GLN A 335 -1.20 -83.09 57.77
N GLU A 336 -0.19 -82.30 58.12
CA GLU A 336 -0.05 -81.69 59.45
C GLU A 336 -1.21 -80.74 59.78
N LEU A 337 -1.69 -79.98 58.79
CA LEU A 337 -2.85 -79.08 58.89
C LEU A 337 -4.20 -79.83 58.84
N GLU A 338 -4.28 -80.95 58.11
CA GLU A 338 -5.49 -81.77 58.02
C GLU A 338 -5.66 -82.71 59.22
N ALA A 339 -4.57 -83.29 59.75
CA ALA A 339 -4.61 -84.12 60.95
C ALA A 339 -5.08 -83.31 62.16
N SER A 340 -4.56 -82.08 62.32
CA SER A 340 -4.99 -81.15 63.36
C SER A 340 -6.43 -80.62 63.18
N LEU A 341 -7.03 -80.76 61.98
CA LEU A 341 -8.47 -80.56 61.73
C LEU A 341 -9.31 -81.83 61.92
N ALA A 342 -8.74 -83.03 61.70
CA ALA A 342 -9.43 -84.31 61.79
C ALA A 342 -9.59 -84.80 63.24
N GLU A 343 -8.58 -84.57 64.09
CA GLU A 343 -8.61 -84.90 65.53
C GLU A 343 -9.77 -84.17 66.25
N LEU A 344 -10.13 -82.98 65.77
CA LEU A 344 -11.26 -82.18 66.24
C LEU A 344 -12.66 -82.74 65.88
N LYS A 345 -12.77 -83.77 65.03
CA LYS A 345 -14.03 -84.02 64.29
C LYS A 345 -14.70 -85.40 64.43
N ASN A 346 -14.01 -86.46 64.85
CA ASN A 346 -14.55 -87.84 64.77
C ASN A 346 -14.50 -88.66 66.07
N GLN A 347 -15.65 -88.82 66.75
CA GLN A 347 -15.86 -89.79 67.86
C GLN A 347 -17.27 -90.43 67.88
N THR A 348 -17.70 -91.16 66.82
CA THR A 348 -18.85 -92.13 66.77
C THR A 348 -19.03 -92.68 65.33
N ALA A 349 -19.58 -93.87 64.99
CA ALA A 349 -19.85 -95.18 65.64
C ALA A 349 -20.25 -96.25 64.53
N VAL A 350 -20.56 -97.53 64.86
CA VAL A 350 -20.49 -98.73 63.95
C VAL A 350 -21.68 -99.76 64.10
N PRO A 351 -21.97 -100.74 63.16
CA PRO A 351 -23.34 -101.35 62.93
C PRO A 351 -23.76 -102.84 63.32
N PRO A 352 -23.93 -103.89 62.42
CA PRO A 352 -25.12 -104.83 62.28
C PRO A 352 -24.85 -106.36 62.65
N PRO A 353 -25.51 -107.50 62.18
CA PRO A 353 -26.61 -107.87 61.20
C PRO A 353 -27.54 -109.16 61.49
N GLU A 354 -28.19 -109.78 60.44
CA GLU A 354 -28.47 -111.26 60.15
C GLU A 354 -29.80 -112.11 60.39
N GLU A 355 -30.45 -112.57 59.27
CA GLU A 355 -30.83 -113.95 58.71
C GLU A 355 -31.93 -115.04 59.18
N PRO A 356 -32.41 -116.00 58.28
CA PRO A 356 -33.64 -116.88 58.36
C PRO A 356 -33.37 -118.42 58.65
N PRO A 357 -33.99 -119.57 58.13
CA PRO A 357 -35.09 -120.02 57.18
C PRO A 357 -36.16 -121.01 57.83
N PRO A 358 -36.75 -122.17 57.31
CA PRO A 358 -37.01 -122.86 55.98
C PRO A 358 -38.47 -123.49 55.79
N GLY A 359 -38.73 -124.51 54.89
CA GLY A 359 -40.03 -125.27 54.73
C GLY A 359 -40.10 -126.52 53.78
N PRO A 360 -41.26 -127.26 53.66
CA PRO A 360 -41.54 -128.40 52.71
C PRO A 360 -42.77 -128.13 51.76
N SER A 361 -42.99 -128.76 50.59
CA SER A 361 -43.10 -130.19 50.17
C SER A 361 -44.35 -130.93 50.74
N GLU A 362 -45.10 -131.79 50.02
CA GLU A 362 -44.77 -132.51 48.76
C GLU A 362 -45.87 -132.61 47.66
N GLU A 363 -47.16 -132.89 47.93
CA GLU A 363 -48.21 -133.02 46.86
C GLU A 363 -48.41 -131.73 46.02
N GLU A 364 -47.89 -130.62 46.53
CA GLU A 364 -47.57 -129.41 45.79
C GLU A 364 -47.03 -129.75 44.39
N GLN A 365 -46.08 -130.68 44.26
CA GLN A 365 -45.31 -130.99 43.03
C GLN A 365 -46.14 -131.20 41.75
N ARG A 366 -47.42 -131.62 41.82
CA ARG A 366 -48.26 -131.77 40.61
C ARG A 366 -48.98 -130.48 40.21
N LEU A 367 -49.49 -129.73 41.18
CA LEU A 367 -49.92 -128.35 40.93
C LEU A 367 -48.72 -127.47 40.59
N HIS A 368 -47.55 -127.75 41.17
CA HIS A 368 -46.25 -127.17 40.83
C HIS A 368 -45.89 -127.52 39.38
N ALA A 369 -46.03 -128.76 38.90
CA ALA A 369 -45.69 -129.10 37.51
C ALA A 369 -46.58 -128.41 36.44
N GLU A 370 -47.85 -128.09 36.76
CA GLU A 370 -48.75 -127.35 35.86
C GLU A 370 -48.61 -125.83 36.03
N ALA A 371 -48.49 -125.35 37.26
CA ALA A 371 -48.09 -123.97 37.55
C ALA A 371 -46.74 -123.65 36.93
N GLU A 372 -45.75 -124.54 36.99
CA GLU A 372 -44.43 -124.45 36.33
C GLU A 372 -44.55 -124.30 34.82
N ARG A 373 -45.56 -124.90 34.17
CA ARG A 373 -45.75 -124.72 32.72
C ARG A 373 -46.25 -123.31 32.41
N LEU A 374 -47.30 -122.88 33.10
CA LEU A 374 -47.86 -121.53 32.96
C LEU A 374 -46.86 -120.46 33.43
N GLN A 375 -46.07 -120.77 34.45
CA GLN A 375 -44.99 -119.95 34.99
C GLN A 375 -43.81 -119.90 34.02
N LYS A 376 -43.39 -121.00 33.38
CA LYS A 376 -42.36 -120.96 32.33
C LYS A 376 -42.83 -120.22 31.08
N GLU A 377 -44.12 -120.27 30.74
CA GLU A 377 -44.68 -119.43 29.67
C GLU A 377 -44.77 -117.96 30.07
N LEU A 378 -45.11 -117.64 31.32
CA LEU A 378 -45.04 -116.29 31.88
C LEU A 378 -43.59 -115.78 31.92
N GLU A 379 -42.65 -116.52 32.49
CA GLU A 379 -41.21 -116.22 32.51
C GLU A 379 -40.66 -116.01 31.09
N ARG A 380 -41.11 -116.79 30.10
CA ARG A 380 -40.77 -116.60 28.69
C ARG A 380 -41.34 -115.29 28.13
N LEU A 381 -42.60 -114.97 28.40
CA LEU A 381 -43.26 -113.74 27.91
C LEU A 381 -42.75 -112.48 28.64
N THR A 382 -42.60 -112.53 29.96
CA THR A 382 -41.99 -111.51 30.79
C THR A 382 -40.51 -111.33 30.45
N GLY A 383 -39.78 -112.40 30.13
CA GLY A 383 -38.41 -112.33 29.62
C GLY A 383 -38.32 -111.67 28.25
N GLN A 384 -39.26 -111.96 27.33
CA GLN A 384 -39.36 -111.25 26.04
C GLN A 384 -39.74 -109.78 26.22
N LEU A 385 -40.68 -109.47 27.12
CA LEU A 385 -41.07 -108.08 27.43
C LEU A 385 -39.90 -107.32 28.09
N HIS A 386 -39.19 -107.92 29.03
CA HIS A 386 -38.01 -107.33 29.67
C HIS A 386 -36.86 -107.14 28.67
N PHE A 387 -36.64 -108.08 27.74
CA PHE A 387 -35.71 -107.90 26.64
C PHE A 387 -36.10 -106.71 25.76
N HIS A 388 -37.36 -106.62 25.33
CA HIS A 388 -37.83 -105.49 24.51
C HIS A 388 -37.82 -104.14 25.25
N LEU A 389 -38.09 -104.11 26.56
CA LEU A 389 -37.95 -102.91 27.39
C LEU A 389 -36.47 -102.48 27.45
N LYS A 390 -35.55 -103.41 27.74
CA LYS A 390 -34.11 -103.13 27.80
C LYS A 390 -33.52 -102.71 26.45
N ASP A 391 -33.99 -103.32 25.36
CA ASP A 391 -33.68 -102.92 23.99
C ASP A 391 -34.14 -101.47 23.74
N ASN A 392 -35.38 -101.13 24.12
CA ASN A 392 -35.91 -99.76 24.03
C ASN A 392 -35.14 -98.75 24.91
N GLU A 393 -34.72 -99.15 26.12
CA GLU A 393 -33.85 -98.36 27.00
C GLU A 393 -32.49 -98.08 26.33
N THR A 394 -31.87 -99.08 25.68
CA THR A 394 -30.62 -98.86 24.94
C THR A 394 -30.82 -98.01 23.68
N LEU A 395 -31.93 -98.18 22.95
CA LEU A 395 -32.28 -97.36 21.79
C LEU A 395 -32.59 -95.91 22.18
N THR A 396 -33.25 -95.67 23.32
CA THR A 396 -33.50 -94.31 23.80
C THR A 396 -32.23 -93.63 24.31
N HIS A 397 -31.30 -94.35 24.96
CA HIS A 397 -29.96 -93.84 25.26
C HIS A 397 -29.18 -93.45 23.99
N GLN A 398 -29.19 -94.33 22.97
CA GLN A 398 -28.52 -94.06 21.69
C GLN A 398 -29.14 -92.86 20.94
N ASN A 399 -30.47 -92.69 20.99
CA ASN A 399 -31.12 -91.50 20.44
C ASN A 399 -30.73 -90.23 21.21
N GLN A 400 -30.72 -90.26 22.55
CA GLN A 400 -30.28 -89.11 23.35
C GLN A 400 -28.83 -88.71 23.06
N GLU A 401 -27.91 -89.68 22.90
CA GLU A 401 -26.54 -89.43 22.45
C GLU A 401 -26.49 -88.81 21.05
N GLN A 402 -27.28 -89.31 20.09
CA GLN A 402 -27.31 -88.77 18.73
C GLN A 402 -27.88 -87.35 18.71
N GLU A 403 -28.93 -87.06 19.48
CA GLU A 403 -29.44 -85.70 19.63
C GLU A 403 -28.42 -84.77 20.31
N GLN A 404 -27.66 -85.23 21.31
CA GLN A 404 -26.59 -84.44 21.93
C GLN A 404 -25.51 -84.09 20.90
N LYS A 405 -25.02 -85.09 20.14
CA LYS A 405 -24.05 -84.90 19.05
C LYS A 405 -24.58 -83.97 17.95
N LEU A 406 -25.87 -84.03 17.61
CA LEU A 406 -26.53 -83.10 16.68
C LEU A 406 -26.59 -81.67 17.25
N ARG A 407 -26.95 -81.48 18.53
CA ARG A 407 -26.94 -80.17 19.21
C ARG A 407 -25.53 -79.58 19.32
N GLU A 408 -24.49 -80.40 19.35
CA GLU A 408 -23.09 -79.96 19.33
C GLU A 408 -22.66 -79.53 17.93
N LEU A 409 -22.97 -80.33 16.90
CA LEU A 409 -22.73 -79.95 15.51
C LEU A 409 -23.49 -78.69 15.09
N GLN A 410 -24.72 -78.48 15.59
CA GLN A 410 -25.48 -77.25 15.41
C GLN A 410 -24.77 -76.05 16.03
N ARG A 411 -24.37 -76.11 17.31
CA ARG A 411 -23.61 -75.05 17.98
C ARG A 411 -22.28 -74.74 17.27
N ILE A 412 -21.57 -75.75 16.79
CA ILE A 412 -20.34 -75.57 16.01
C ILE A 412 -20.64 -74.83 14.69
N ALA A 413 -21.71 -75.21 13.97
CA ALA A 413 -22.11 -74.52 12.74
C ALA A 413 -22.59 -73.08 13.00
N GLU A 414 -23.28 -72.82 14.10
CA GLU A 414 -23.66 -71.48 14.55
C GLU A 414 -22.42 -70.60 14.78
N CYS A 415 -21.42 -71.07 15.53
CA CYS A 415 -20.15 -70.37 15.73
C CYS A 415 -19.40 -70.09 14.41
N TRP A 416 -19.41 -71.03 13.44
CA TRP A 416 -18.82 -70.78 12.12
C TRP A 416 -19.57 -69.73 11.31
N ASN A 417 -20.91 -69.70 11.39
CA ASN A 417 -21.72 -68.67 10.74
C ASN A 417 -21.48 -67.28 11.37
N GLU A 418 -21.37 -67.19 12.70
CA GLU A 418 -21.00 -65.96 13.40
C GLU A 418 -19.58 -65.49 13.01
N GLN A 419 -18.63 -66.41 12.88
CA GLN A 419 -17.26 -66.12 12.49
C GLN A 419 -17.15 -65.62 11.03
N GLU A 420 -17.88 -66.22 10.10
CA GLU A 420 -17.88 -65.74 8.70
C GLU A 420 -18.66 -64.42 8.56
N ALA A 421 -19.76 -64.21 9.29
CA ALA A 421 -20.45 -62.91 9.33
C ALA A 421 -19.55 -61.80 9.93
N ALA A 422 -18.75 -62.11 10.96
CA ALA A 422 -17.75 -61.19 11.49
C ALA A 422 -16.64 -60.89 10.45
N ARG A 423 -16.24 -61.89 9.66
CA ARG A 423 -15.25 -61.74 8.57
C ARG A 423 -15.79 -60.90 7.41
N GLU A 424 -17.03 -61.13 6.96
CA GLU A 424 -17.70 -60.30 5.94
C GLU A 424 -17.74 -58.84 6.38
N LYS A 425 -18.10 -58.58 7.64
CA LYS A 425 -18.13 -57.23 8.22
C LYS A 425 -16.75 -56.57 8.25
N ILE A 426 -15.69 -57.33 8.56
CA ILE A 426 -14.30 -56.84 8.48
C ILE A 426 -13.95 -56.50 7.02
N LEU A 427 -14.28 -57.36 6.05
CA LEU A 427 -14.04 -57.11 4.63
C LEU A 427 -14.81 -55.89 4.11
N GLU A 428 -16.06 -55.69 4.55
CA GLU A 428 -16.85 -54.50 4.24
C GLU A 428 -16.19 -53.22 4.80
N THR A 429 -15.77 -53.22 6.07
CA THR A 429 -15.05 -52.08 6.65
C THR A 429 -13.74 -51.80 5.91
N MET A 430 -12.94 -52.81 5.58
CA MET A 430 -11.73 -52.64 4.77
C MET A 430 -12.02 -52.12 3.36
N GLN A 431 -13.15 -52.49 2.75
CA GLN A 431 -13.55 -51.95 1.44
C GLN A 431 -13.97 -50.48 1.53
N ASN A 432 -14.67 -50.08 2.59
CA ASN A 432 -15.07 -48.70 2.87
C ASN A 432 -13.87 -47.81 3.26
N ASP A 433 -12.90 -48.36 4.01
CA ASP A 433 -11.63 -47.71 4.27
C ASP A 433 -10.83 -47.56 2.98
N ARG A 434 -10.77 -48.59 2.11
CA ARG A 434 -10.07 -48.52 0.83
C ARG A 434 -10.66 -47.45 -0.10
N THR A 435 -11.98 -47.29 -0.17
CA THR A 435 -12.59 -46.22 -0.97
C THR A 435 -12.36 -44.83 -0.36
N THR A 436 -12.40 -44.72 0.97
CA THR A 436 -12.10 -43.48 1.70
C THR A 436 -10.64 -43.04 1.52
N ILE A 437 -9.69 -43.97 1.68
CA ILE A 437 -8.26 -43.76 1.44
C ILE A 437 -8.02 -43.42 -0.04
N SER A 438 -8.65 -44.12 -0.98
CA SER A 438 -8.52 -43.81 -2.42
C SER A 438 -9.00 -42.38 -2.74
N ARG A 439 -10.13 -41.95 -2.15
CA ARG A 439 -10.64 -40.57 -2.29
C ARG A 439 -9.68 -39.54 -1.70
N ALA A 440 -9.15 -39.80 -0.50
CA ALA A 440 -8.16 -38.93 0.14
C ALA A 440 -6.83 -38.89 -0.64
N LEU A 441 -6.41 -40.00 -1.26
CA LEU A 441 -5.21 -40.05 -2.12
C LEU A 441 -5.40 -39.28 -3.43
N SER A 442 -6.61 -39.31 -4.02
CA SER A 442 -6.96 -38.43 -5.15
C SER A 442 -6.86 -36.97 -4.73
N GLN A 443 -7.55 -36.57 -3.67
CA GLN A 443 -7.51 -35.17 -3.19
C GLN A 443 -6.08 -34.70 -2.85
N ASN A 444 -5.23 -35.58 -2.29
CA ASN A 444 -3.81 -35.29 -2.04
C ASN A 444 -2.94 -35.29 -3.31
N ARG A 445 -3.42 -35.82 -4.43
CA ARG A 445 -2.82 -35.64 -5.76
C ARG A 445 -3.26 -34.31 -6.35
N ASP A 446 -4.57 -34.06 -6.39
CA ASP A 446 -5.19 -32.86 -6.95
C ASP A 446 -4.61 -31.60 -6.29
N LEU A 447 -4.46 -31.59 -4.95
CA LEU A 447 -3.82 -30.51 -4.20
C LEU A 447 -2.31 -30.33 -4.49
N LYS A 448 -1.59 -31.39 -4.88
CA LYS A 448 -0.18 -31.29 -5.30
C LYS A 448 -0.06 -30.78 -6.73
N GLU A 449 -1.01 -31.13 -7.59
CA GLU A 449 -1.11 -30.66 -8.97
C GLU A 449 -1.40 -29.15 -8.96
N GLN A 450 -2.39 -28.69 -8.19
CA GLN A 450 -2.65 -27.27 -7.94
C GLN A 450 -1.45 -26.52 -7.31
N LEU A 451 -0.72 -27.15 -6.38
CA LEU A 451 0.47 -26.55 -5.78
C LEU A 451 1.61 -26.41 -6.81
N ALA A 452 1.75 -27.35 -7.73
CA ALA A 452 2.73 -27.28 -8.82
C ALA A 452 2.34 -26.21 -9.85
N GLU A 453 1.06 -26.15 -10.27
CA GLU A 453 0.52 -25.10 -11.14
C GLU A 453 0.75 -23.70 -10.56
N LEU A 454 0.54 -23.53 -9.24
CA LEU A 454 0.79 -22.29 -8.53
C LEU A 454 2.29 -21.96 -8.45
N GLN A 455 3.16 -22.94 -8.22
CA GLN A 455 4.62 -22.75 -8.23
C GLN A 455 5.12 -22.33 -9.62
N ASP A 456 4.69 -23.02 -10.68
CA ASP A 456 4.99 -22.66 -12.06
C ASP A 456 4.42 -21.28 -12.42
N GLY A 457 3.23 -20.94 -11.91
CA GLY A 457 2.64 -19.60 -12.00
C GLY A 457 3.51 -18.53 -11.36
N PHE A 458 4.00 -18.76 -10.14
CA PHE A 458 4.95 -17.86 -9.48
C PHE A 458 6.28 -17.75 -10.23
N VAL A 459 6.81 -18.84 -10.81
CA VAL A 459 8.04 -18.80 -11.61
C VAL A 459 7.83 -18.00 -12.90
N ARG A 460 6.74 -18.22 -13.64
CA ARG A 460 6.38 -17.43 -14.83
C ARG A 460 6.26 -15.94 -14.49
N LEU A 461 5.43 -15.59 -13.51
CA LEU A 461 5.26 -14.21 -13.05
C LEU A 461 6.57 -13.58 -12.55
N THR A 462 7.47 -14.35 -11.92
CA THR A 462 8.78 -13.83 -11.50
C THR A 462 9.67 -13.52 -12.70
N ASN A 463 9.72 -14.41 -13.69
CA ASN A 463 10.48 -14.20 -14.92
C ASN A 463 9.93 -13.00 -15.71
N GLU A 464 8.61 -12.94 -15.90
CA GLU A 464 7.92 -11.80 -16.54
C GLU A 464 8.21 -10.48 -15.83
N ASN A 465 8.20 -10.45 -14.49
CA ASN A 465 8.58 -9.26 -13.72
C ASN A 465 10.05 -8.88 -13.92
N VAL A 466 10.98 -9.83 -14.03
CA VAL A 466 12.40 -9.57 -14.32
C VAL A 466 12.59 -9.04 -15.74
N GLU A 467 11.89 -9.61 -16.73
CA GLU A 467 11.92 -9.16 -18.13
C GLU A 467 11.34 -7.74 -18.27
N LEU A 468 10.15 -7.48 -17.69
CA LEU A 468 9.54 -6.15 -17.66
C LEU A 468 10.40 -5.13 -16.92
N THR A 469 11.04 -5.51 -15.81
CA THR A 469 11.99 -4.64 -15.09
C THR A 469 13.22 -4.34 -15.93
N THR A 470 13.73 -5.31 -16.68
CA THR A 470 14.89 -5.14 -17.57
C THR A 470 14.55 -4.23 -18.75
N ALA A 471 13.39 -4.45 -19.39
CA ALA A 471 12.88 -3.61 -20.46
C ALA A 471 12.65 -2.16 -20.00
N LEU A 472 12.08 -1.97 -18.80
CA LEU A 472 11.91 -0.66 -18.18
C LEU A 472 13.26 0.03 -17.90
N GLN A 473 14.30 -0.71 -17.52
CA GLN A 473 15.64 -0.16 -17.33
C GLN A 473 16.29 0.25 -18.66
N SER A 474 16.13 -0.52 -19.74
CA SER A 474 16.62 -0.13 -21.07
C SER A 474 15.86 1.09 -21.61
N GLU A 475 14.54 1.17 -21.45
CA GLU A 475 13.76 2.35 -21.85
C GLU A 475 14.12 3.59 -21.02
N GLN A 476 14.39 3.43 -19.72
CA GLN A 476 14.93 4.53 -18.91
C GLN A 476 16.33 4.98 -19.36
N HIS A 477 17.16 4.07 -19.90
CA HIS A 477 18.45 4.43 -20.49
C HIS A 477 18.27 5.17 -21.81
N VAL A 478 17.42 4.67 -22.72
CA VAL A 478 17.08 5.33 -23.99
C VAL A 478 16.51 6.73 -23.74
N LYS A 479 15.59 6.88 -22.77
CA LYS A 479 15.04 8.18 -22.35
C LYS A 479 16.13 9.16 -21.86
N LYS A 480 17.13 8.68 -21.12
CA LYS A 480 18.28 9.51 -20.69
C LYS A 480 19.14 9.96 -21.87
N GLU A 481 19.40 9.07 -22.83
CA GLU A 481 20.14 9.43 -24.06
C GLU A 481 19.37 10.39 -24.96
N LEU A 482 18.05 10.23 -25.10
CA LEU A 482 17.20 11.17 -25.82
C LEU A 482 17.16 12.54 -25.13
N ALA A 483 17.11 12.59 -23.80
CA ALA A 483 17.19 13.84 -23.04
C ALA A 483 18.54 14.56 -23.24
N LYS A 484 19.67 13.83 -23.24
CA LYS A 484 21.00 14.40 -23.57
C LYS A 484 21.01 14.99 -24.98
N LYS A 485 20.49 14.27 -25.98
CA LYS A 485 20.43 14.73 -27.38
C LYS A 485 19.53 15.95 -27.53
N LEU A 486 18.39 16.01 -26.83
CA LEU A 486 17.54 17.19 -26.78
C LEU A 486 18.27 18.40 -26.19
N GLY A 487 18.99 18.22 -25.08
CA GLY A 487 19.83 19.26 -24.49
C GLY A 487 20.87 19.80 -25.48
N GLN A 488 21.63 18.92 -26.15
CA GLN A 488 22.62 19.29 -27.16
C GLN A 488 22.02 20.00 -28.38
N LEU A 489 20.78 19.67 -28.79
CA LEU A 489 20.09 20.36 -29.86
C LEU A 489 19.56 21.73 -29.41
N GLN A 490 19.14 21.85 -28.15
CA GLN A 490 18.66 23.10 -27.56
C GLN A 490 19.81 24.09 -27.29
N GLU A 491 20.98 23.59 -26.88
CA GLU A 491 22.24 24.32 -26.76
C GLU A 491 22.68 24.88 -28.11
N LYS A 492 22.79 24.03 -29.15
CA LYS A 492 23.10 24.46 -30.53
C LYS A 492 22.09 25.45 -31.11
N LEU A 493 20.82 25.32 -30.76
CA LEU A 493 19.78 26.28 -31.16
C LEU A 493 19.90 27.62 -30.41
N GLY A 494 20.54 27.64 -29.23
CA GLY A 494 21.01 28.85 -28.56
C GLY A 494 22.19 29.49 -29.30
N GLU A 495 23.27 28.73 -29.54
CA GLU A 495 24.46 29.16 -30.29
C GLU A 495 24.08 29.77 -31.66
N LEU A 496 23.16 29.12 -32.38
CA LEU A 496 22.72 29.58 -33.69
C LEU A 496 21.88 30.87 -33.61
N LYS A 497 21.08 31.05 -32.56
CA LYS A 497 20.32 32.29 -32.32
C LYS A 497 21.24 33.46 -32.00
N GLU A 498 22.19 33.26 -31.08
CA GLU A 498 23.19 34.26 -30.73
C GLU A 498 24.02 34.67 -31.97
N THR A 499 24.44 33.69 -32.78
CA THR A 499 25.12 33.94 -34.06
C THR A 499 24.26 34.76 -35.03
N VAL A 500 22.96 34.45 -35.16
CA VAL A 500 22.03 35.21 -36.01
C VAL A 500 21.78 36.61 -35.46
N GLU A 501 21.71 36.79 -34.14
CA GLU A 501 21.47 38.09 -33.51
C GLU A 501 22.69 39.02 -33.62
N VAL A 502 23.90 38.50 -33.43
CA VAL A 502 25.15 39.21 -33.74
C VAL A 502 25.22 39.59 -35.22
N LYS A 503 24.89 38.66 -36.14
CA LYS A 503 24.86 38.96 -37.58
C LYS A 503 23.76 39.96 -37.98
N SER A 504 22.65 40.00 -37.24
CA SER A 504 21.63 41.03 -37.39
C SER A 504 22.18 42.40 -36.95
N GLN A 505 22.86 42.48 -35.80
CA GLN A 505 23.48 43.72 -35.31
C GLN A 505 24.57 44.24 -36.26
N GLU A 506 25.43 43.35 -36.79
CA GLU A 506 26.39 43.69 -37.86
C GLU A 506 25.66 44.28 -39.08
N ALA A 507 24.61 43.62 -39.58
CA ALA A 507 23.85 44.08 -40.73
C ALA A 507 23.17 45.44 -40.50
N HIS A 508 22.65 45.72 -39.30
CA HIS A 508 22.10 47.03 -38.94
C HIS A 508 23.18 48.11 -38.96
N SER A 509 24.33 47.87 -38.32
CA SER A 509 25.44 48.85 -38.29
C SER A 509 26.01 49.15 -39.69
N LEU A 510 26.07 48.14 -40.58
CA LEU A 510 26.46 48.33 -41.98
C LEU A 510 25.39 49.11 -42.78
N GLN A 511 24.11 48.94 -42.45
CA GLN A 511 23.03 49.72 -43.05
C GLN A 511 23.06 51.18 -42.55
N GLU A 512 23.30 51.43 -41.27
CA GLU A 512 23.49 52.78 -40.73
C GLU A 512 24.68 53.49 -41.39
N GLN A 513 25.80 52.80 -41.60
CA GLN A 513 26.94 53.32 -42.36
C GLN A 513 26.58 53.65 -43.82
N ARG A 514 25.84 52.77 -44.51
CA ARG A 514 25.33 53.02 -45.88
C ARG A 514 24.46 54.28 -45.92
N ASP A 515 23.55 54.42 -44.97
CA ASP A 515 22.59 55.52 -44.95
C ASP A 515 23.23 56.86 -44.55
N GLN A 516 24.28 56.82 -43.72
CA GLN A 516 25.17 57.98 -43.49
C GLN A 516 25.88 58.40 -44.79
N TYR A 517 26.56 57.48 -45.49
CA TYR A 517 27.24 57.81 -46.76
C TYR A 517 26.27 58.32 -47.84
N LEU A 518 25.02 57.84 -47.86
CA LEU A 518 23.98 58.37 -48.74
C LEU A 518 23.57 59.80 -48.35
N SER A 519 23.50 60.13 -47.06
CA SER A 519 23.27 61.50 -46.59
C SER A 519 24.41 62.44 -46.98
N ASP A 520 25.66 62.03 -46.74
CA ASP A 520 26.85 62.83 -47.06
C ASP A 520 26.94 63.10 -48.58
N LEU A 521 26.64 62.09 -49.41
CA LEU A 521 26.57 62.23 -50.86
C LEU A 521 25.42 63.14 -51.32
N GLN A 522 24.24 63.07 -50.68
CA GLN A 522 23.14 63.99 -50.96
C GLN A 522 23.49 65.44 -50.61
N GLN A 523 24.15 65.67 -49.47
CA GLN A 523 24.64 66.98 -49.07
C GLN A 523 25.67 67.53 -50.07
N TYR A 524 26.62 66.70 -50.51
CA TYR A 524 27.59 67.08 -51.55
C TYR A 524 26.93 67.43 -52.89
N MET A 525 25.94 66.63 -53.34
CA MET A 525 25.18 66.93 -54.56
C MET A 525 24.37 68.23 -54.44
N ALA A 526 23.76 68.51 -53.28
CA ALA A 526 23.03 69.75 -53.03
C ALA A 526 23.96 70.97 -53.04
N ALA A 527 25.13 70.88 -52.39
CA ALA A 527 26.14 71.94 -52.41
C ALA A 527 26.68 72.20 -53.83
N TYR A 528 26.90 71.15 -54.63
CA TYR A 528 27.29 71.28 -56.03
C TYR A 528 26.20 71.96 -56.88
N GLN A 529 24.94 71.59 -56.69
CA GLN A 529 23.80 72.23 -57.37
C GLN A 529 23.67 73.72 -56.99
N GLN A 530 23.85 74.08 -55.72
CA GLN A 530 23.90 75.47 -55.26
C GLN A 530 25.04 76.25 -55.94
N HIS A 531 26.24 75.65 -56.05
CA HIS A 531 27.35 76.26 -56.77
C HIS A 531 27.04 76.50 -58.25
N VAL A 532 26.43 75.53 -58.94
CA VAL A 532 26.02 75.67 -60.35
C VAL A 532 25.00 76.81 -60.52
N ALA A 533 24.01 76.92 -59.63
CA ALA A 533 23.05 78.01 -59.65
C ALA A 533 23.71 79.38 -59.40
N ALA A 534 24.65 79.48 -58.46
CA ALA A 534 25.41 80.70 -58.21
C ALA A 534 26.26 81.13 -59.42
N TYR A 535 26.91 80.16 -60.10
CA TYR A 535 27.65 80.43 -61.34
C TYR A 535 26.73 80.89 -62.49
N GLN A 536 25.52 80.34 -62.59
CA GLN A 536 24.53 80.79 -63.58
C GLN A 536 24.08 82.23 -63.32
N ASN A 537 23.77 82.56 -62.06
CA ASN A 537 23.41 83.93 -61.66
C ASN A 537 24.53 84.92 -62.01
N LEU A 538 25.77 84.65 -61.58
CA LEU A 538 26.93 85.51 -61.87
C LEU A 538 27.20 85.66 -63.38
N THR A 539 26.91 84.63 -64.18
CA THR A 539 26.99 84.70 -65.64
C THR A 539 25.92 85.65 -66.20
N SER A 540 24.69 85.57 -65.69
CA SER A 540 23.61 86.48 -66.11
C SER A 540 23.86 87.94 -65.71
N GLU A 541 24.40 88.20 -64.51
CA GLU A 541 24.83 89.53 -64.08
C GLU A 541 25.90 90.10 -65.01
N LYS A 542 26.93 89.29 -65.32
CA LYS A 542 27.98 89.66 -66.27
C LYS A 542 27.41 89.98 -67.67
N GLU A 543 26.43 89.21 -68.14
CA GLU A 543 25.73 89.53 -69.40
C GLU A 543 24.97 90.86 -69.32
N THR A 544 24.28 91.17 -68.21
CA THR A 544 23.59 92.46 -68.05
C THR A 544 24.55 93.63 -68.02
N LEU A 545 25.69 93.50 -67.32
CA LEU A 545 26.76 94.49 -67.29
C LEU A 545 27.39 94.68 -68.69
N GLN A 546 27.58 93.59 -69.44
CA GLN A 546 28.12 93.67 -70.80
C GLN A 546 27.13 94.34 -71.77
N LYS A 547 25.81 94.12 -71.62
CA LYS A 547 24.76 94.81 -72.38
C LYS A 547 24.70 96.31 -72.02
N GLN A 548 24.82 96.66 -70.74
CA GLN A 548 24.91 98.06 -70.28
C GLN A 548 26.15 98.77 -70.86
N LEU A 549 27.32 98.12 -70.83
CA LEU A 549 28.55 98.67 -71.38
C LEU A 549 28.45 98.89 -72.90
N GLN A 550 27.85 97.96 -73.65
CA GLN A 550 27.60 98.13 -75.08
C GLN A 550 26.69 99.33 -75.38
N LEU A 551 25.62 99.51 -74.62
CA LEU A 551 24.73 100.67 -74.74
C LEU A 551 25.46 101.99 -74.41
N GLN A 552 26.32 101.99 -73.39
CA GLN A 552 27.14 103.15 -73.03
C GLN A 552 28.14 103.51 -74.14
N THR A 553 28.77 102.52 -74.79
CA THR A 553 29.63 102.76 -75.95
C THR A 553 28.85 103.35 -77.13
N GLN A 554 27.66 102.83 -77.44
CA GLN A 554 26.82 103.36 -78.53
C GLN A 554 26.40 104.82 -78.28
N LEU A 555 26.04 105.17 -77.03
CA LEU A 555 25.77 106.56 -76.63
C LEU A 555 27.01 107.46 -76.75
N MET A 556 28.20 106.94 -76.44
CA MET A 556 29.46 107.67 -76.61
C MET A 556 29.79 107.92 -78.08
N GLU A 557 29.58 106.92 -78.95
CA GLU A 557 29.78 107.02 -80.40
C GLU A 557 28.80 108.03 -81.02
N GLN A 558 27.53 108.04 -80.58
CA GLN A 558 26.54 109.05 -80.98
C GLN A 558 26.97 110.47 -80.56
N LEU A 559 27.39 110.66 -79.31
CA LEU A 559 27.88 111.95 -78.81
C LEU A 559 29.13 112.44 -79.57
N GLN A 560 30.07 111.55 -79.90
CA GLN A 560 31.24 111.89 -80.71
C GLN A 560 30.87 112.26 -82.15
N LEU A 561 29.87 111.58 -82.74
CA LEU A 561 29.37 111.90 -84.07
C LEU A 561 28.65 113.26 -84.09
N GLU A 562 27.83 113.56 -83.07
CA GLU A 562 27.26 114.89 -82.89
C GLU A 562 28.33 115.97 -82.69
N GLU A 563 29.36 115.72 -81.89
CA GLU A 563 30.44 116.68 -81.67
C GLU A 563 31.23 116.93 -82.97
N ALA A 564 31.46 115.89 -83.78
CA ALA A 564 32.06 116.01 -85.11
C ALA A 564 31.17 116.79 -86.09
N GLN A 565 29.85 116.57 -86.08
CA GLN A 565 28.90 117.34 -86.88
C GLN A 565 28.87 118.82 -86.47
N ARG A 566 28.87 119.11 -85.16
CA ARG A 566 28.94 120.49 -84.62
C ARG A 566 30.25 121.18 -85.03
N LYS A 567 31.38 120.48 -85.02
CA LYS A 567 32.68 120.98 -85.52
C LYS A 567 32.66 121.27 -87.02
N MET A 568 32.12 120.34 -87.83
CA MET A 568 31.93 120.54 -89.27
C MET A 568 31.05 121.76 -89.58
N ALA A 569 29.92 121.92 -88.86
CA ALA A 569 29.04 123.07 -89.03
C ALA A 569 29.73 124.40 -88.68
N ALA A 570 30.50 124.43 -87.57
CA ALA A 570 31.28 125.61 -87.20
C ALA A 570 32.37 125.95 -88.24
N GLU A 571 32.98 124.95 -88.88
CA GLU A 571 33.96 125.17 -89.95
C GLU A 571 33.31 125.66 -91.26
N VAL A 572 32.10 125.21 -91.61
CA VAL A 572 31.31 125.78 -92.72
C VAL A 572 31.00 127.25 -92.47
N VAL A 573 30.47 127.60 -91.30
CA VAL A 573 30.20 129.00 -90.91
C VAL A 573 31.48 129.86 -90.96
N ARG A 574 32.64 129.29 -90.57
CA ARG A 574 33.95 129.94 -90.69
C ARG A 574 34.34 130.22 -92.15
N GLN A 575 34.06 129.30 -93.08
CA GLN A 575 34.32 129.50 -94.51
C GLN A 575 33.36 130.53 -95.13
N GLU A 576 32.09 130.53 -94.75
CA GLU A 576 31.10 131.52 -95.21
C GLU A 576 31.49 132.93 -94.75
N LEU A 577 31.88 133.10 -93.49
CA LEU A 577 32.41 134.36 -92.96
C LEU A 577 33.64 134.85 -93.76
N GLN A 578 34.57 133.96 -94.07
CA GLN A 578 35.75 134.31 -94.85
C GLN A 578 35.39 134.79 -96.27
N GLN A 579 34.41 134.16 -96.92
CA GLN A 579 33.91 134.59 -98.24
C GLN A 579 33.13 135.92 -98.20
N THR A 580 32.44 136.26 -97.10
CA THR A 580 31.79 137.59 -96.99
C THR A 580 32.83 138.69 -96.77
N GLN A 581 33.92 138.38 -96.07
CA GLN A 581 35.01 139.31 -95.80
C GLN A 581 35.77 139.70 -97.08
N GLU A 582 36.11 138.74 -97.94
CA GLU A 582 36.72 138.98 -99.27
C GLU A 582 35.84 139.87 -100.17
N ARG A 583 34.51 139.71 -100.12
CA ARG A 583 33.56 140.53 -100.90
C ARG A 583 33.49 141.98 -100.40
N LEU A 584 33.69 142.21 -99.11
CA LEU A 584 33.68 143.55 -98.52
C LEU A 584 34.94 144.35 -98.92
N GLU A 585 36.10 143.71 -98.98
CA GLU A 585 37.36 144.35 -99.41
C GLU A 585 37.31 144.79 -100.89
N ALA A 586 36.68 144.01 -101.77
CA ALA A 586 36.46 144.39 -103.16
C ALA A 586 35.61 145.67 -103.30
N ALA A 587 34.54 145.80 -102.50
CA ALA A 587 33.68 146.98 -102.47
C ALA A 587 34.40 148.22 -101.87
N SER A 588 35.34 148.03 -100.96
CA SER A 588 36.19 149.10 -100.41
C SER A 588 37.08 149.74 -101.48
N GLN A 589 37.70 148.94 -102.35
CA GLN A 589 38.65 149.44 -103.36
C GLN A 589 37.95 150.30 -104.43
N GLN A 590 36.73 149.93 -104.84
CA GLN A 590 35.97 150.69 -105.84
C GLN A 590 35.54 152.09 -105.35
N ASN A 591 35.23 152.24 -104.06
CA ASN A 591 34.81 153.53 -103.48
C ASN A 591 35.93 154.58 -103.45
N GLN A 592 37.20 154.18 -103.36
CA GLN A 592 38.33 155.11 -103.32
C GLN A 592 38.53 155.89 -104.64
N GLN A 593 37.95 155.43 -105.76
CA GLN A 593 38.24 155.99 -107.09
C GLN A 593 37.26 157.09 -107.56
N LEU A 594 36.15 157.31 -106.85
CA LEU A 594 35.13 158.31 -107.21
C LEU A 594 35.04 159.51 -106.26
N GLN A 595 35.71 159.47 -105.10
CA GLN A 595 35.55 160.49 -104.06
C GLN A 595 36.54 161.67 -104.14
N ALA A 596 36.90 162.07 -105.36
CA ALA A 596 37.73 163.25 -105.66
C ALA A 596 36.91 164.45 -106.18
N GLN A 597 35.57 164.40 -106.13
CA GLN A 597 34.69 165.52 -106.45
C GLN A 597 33.57 165.70 -105.42
N LEU A 598 33.53 166.91 -104.84
CA LEU A 598 32.44 167.52 -104.08
C LEU A 598 32.08 166.94 -102.70
N SER A 599 31.76 167.87 -101.81
CA SER A 599 31.52 167.71 -100.37
C SER A 599 30.12 168.18 -100.00
N HIS A 600 29.44 167.54 -99.04
CA HIS A 600 28.61 168.20 -97.99
C HIS A 600 28.07 167.16 -96.96
N MET A 601 27.44 167.69 -95.91
CA MET A 601 26.87 167.06 -94.69
C MET A 601 26.11 165.72 -94.89
N ALA A 602 26.01 164.70 -94.00
CA ALA A 602 26.25 164.48 -92.55
C ALA A 602 24.95 164.25 -91.71
N VAL A 603 24.85 163.06 -91.05
CA VAL A 603 24.11 162.77 -89.77
C VAL A 603 22.55 162.76 -89.83
N PRO A 604 21.74 162.03 -88.99
CA PRO A 604 21.94 160.91 -88.03
C PRO A 604 20.94 159.70 -88.16
N GLU A 605 20.91 158.81 -87.13
CA GLU A 605 19.73 158.17 -86.47
C GLU A 605 18.87 157.11 -87.21
N GLU A 606 18.58 155.91 -86.69
CA GLU A 606 17.88 155.40 -85.46
C GLU A 606 16.40 155.00 -85.72
N GLY A 607 15.85 154.11 -84.88
CA GLY A 607 14.56 153.42 -85.07
C GLY A 607 14.76 151.90 -85.20
N ASN A 608 14.73 151.05 -84.15
CA ASN A 608 13.97 150.98 -82.89
C ASN A 608 12.54 150.40 -83.05
N GLY A 609 12.11 149.56 -82.10
CA GLY A 609 10.97 148.62 -82.24
C GLY A 609 11.42 147.14 -82.04
N LEU A 610 11.07 146.35 -81.02
CA LEU A 610 9.98 146.43 -80.02
C LEU A 610 8.57 146.32 -80.68
N ASP A 611 7.62 145.46 -80.30
CA ASP A 611 7.46 144.45 -79.21
C ASP A 611 6.68 143.19 -79.76
N ASN A 612 6.09 142.20 -79.06
CA ASN A 612 5.89 141.91 -77.61
C ASN A 612 5.54 140.41 -77.27
N GLU A 613 5.37 140.10 -75.97
CA GLU A 613 4.34 139.29 -75.21
C GLU A 613 3.37 138.28 -75.92
N GLU A 614 2.57 137.41 -75.24
CA GLU A 614 2.54 136.60 -73.97
C GLU A 614 1.22 135.75 -73.99
N GLU A 615 0.89 134.97 -72.93
CA GLU A 615 -0.42 134.29 -72.63
C GLU A 615 -0.86 133.11 -73.56
N ASP A 616 -1.28 131.91 -73.08
CA ASP A 616 -2.56 131.45 -72.44
C ASP A 616 -3.78 131.41 -73.41
N GLU A 617 -4.80 130.54 -73.30
CA GLU A 617 -5.29 129.67 -72.21
C GLU A 617 -6.07 128.40 -72.72
N GLU A 618 -6.93 127.80 -71.87
CA GLU A 618 -8.10 126.90 -72.12
C GLU A 618 -7.90 125.35 -72.25
N ALA A 619 -8.92 124.58 -71.82
CA ALA A 619 -8.87 123.13 -71.57
C ALA A 619 -10.21 122.37 -71.73
N SER A 620 -10.19 121.04 -71.96
CA SER A 620 -11.26 120.07 -71.59
C SER A 620 -10.91 118.58 -71.81
N GLN A 621 -11.57 117.70 -71.03
CA GLN A 621 -11.56 116.21 -71.09
C GLN A 621 -12.75 115.66 -71.93
N PRO A 622 -12.99 114.33 -72.14
CA PRO A 622 -12.29 113.10 -71.71
C PRO A 622 -11.77 112.25 -72.93
N GLU A 623 -11.07 111.11 -72.82
CA GLU A 623 -11.35 109.84 -72.10
C GLU A 623 -10.08 108.97 -71.87
N LEU A 624 -10.12 108.13 -70.80
CA LEU A 624 -9.48 106.80 -70.61
C LEU A 624 -7.95 106.62 -70.88
N SER A 625 -7.12 106.02 -70.02
CA SER A 625 -7.22 105.57 -68.61
C SER A 625 -5.80 105.34 -68.06
N ILE A 626 -5.58 105.60 -66.77
CA ILE A 626 -4.38 105.15 -66.02
C ILE A 626 -4.68 103.75 -65.42
N PRO A 627 -3.67 102.93 -65.08
CA PRO A 627 -3.31 102.85 -63.65
C PRO A 627 -1.79 102.72 -63.37
N GLU A 628 -1.29 103.67 -62.58
CA GLU A 628 -0.13 103.49 -61.70
C GLU A 628 -0.64 103.22 -60.27
N ASP A 629 0.28 102.79 -59.40
CA ASP A 629 0.17 102.67 -57.94
C ASP A 629 -0.89 101.76 -57.27
N LEU A 630 -0.35 100.89 -56.41
CA LEU A 630 -0.93 100.24 -55.22
C LEU A 630 -2.07 99.21 -55.38
N ASP A 631 -2.02 98.20 -54.50
CA ASP A 631 -3.08 97.23 -54.16
C ASP A 631 -3.89 96.62 -55.33
N SER A 632 -3.22 96.26 -56.42
CA SER A 632 -3.91 95.71 -57.59
C SER A 632 -4.56 94.34 -57.30
N ARG A 633 -5.87 94.29 -57.58
CA ARG A 633 -6.69 93.07 -57.52
C ARG A 633 -6.10 91.93 -58.32
N ASP A 634 -5.35 92.22 -59.40
CA ASP A 634 -4.73 91.22 -60.26
C ASP A 634 -3.43 90.64 -59.69
N ALA A 635 -2.66 91.39 -58.88
CA ALA A 635 -1.57 90.79 -58.11
C ALA A 635 -2.12 89.84 -57.03
N LEU A 636 -3.20 90.27 -56.35
CA LEU A 636 -3.91 89.45 -55.37
C LEU A 636 -4.55 88.21 -56.03
N VAL A 637 -5.11 88.34 -57.23
CA VAL A 637 -5.67 87.23 -58.02
C VAL A 637 -4.58 86.35 -58.63
N ALA A 638 -3.39 86.86 -58.97
CA ALA A 638 -2.25 86.04 -59.38
C ALA A 638 -1.75 85.18 -58.20
N PHE A 639 -1.66 85.76 -57.00
CA PHE A 639 -1.34 85.04 -55.77
C PHE A 639 -2.45 84.03 -55.40
N PHE A 640 -3.73 84.42 -55.45
CA PHE A 640 -4.84 83.48 -55.21
C PHE A 640 -4.97 82.42 -56.31
N ASN A 641 -4.56 82.67 -57.56
CA ASN A 641 -4.52 81.67 -58.62
C ASN A 641 -3.34 80.71 -58.47
N SER A 642 -2.17 81.16 -58.02
CA SER A 642 -1.04 80.26 -57.70
C SER A 642 -1.32 79.45 -56.43
N ALA A 643 -1.95 80.05 -55.42
CA ALA A 643 -2.46 79.37 -54.24
C ALA A 643 -3.60 78.40 -54.58
N LEU A 644 -4.53 78.74 -55.48
CA LEU A 644 -5.54 77.80 -56.00
C LEU A 644 -4.92 76.70 -56.86
N ALA A 645 -3.86 76.97 -57.63
CA ALA A 645 -3.14 75.94 -58.37
C ALA A 645 -2.42 74.99 -57.41
N SER A 646 -1.78 75.52 -56.36
CA SER A 646 -1.19 74.75 -55.26
C SER A 646 -2.25 73.89 -54.55
N ALA A 647 -3.32 74.51 -54.04
CA ALA A 647 -4.41 73.82 -53.35
C ALA A 647 -5.18 72.84 -54.25
N ARG A 648 -5.29 73.10 -55.56
CA ARG A 648 -5.83 72.11 -56.53
C ARG A 648 -4.86 70.97 -56.78
N LYS A 649 -3.54 71.21 -56.73
CA LYS A 649 -2.50 70.17 -56.86
C LYS A 649 -2.44 69.30 -55.60
N GLU A 650 -2.52 69.90 -54.41
CA GLU A 650 -2.69 69.17 -53.15
C GLU A 650 -4.04 68.43 -53.10
N GLN A 651 -5.15 69.06 -53.50
CA GLN A 651 -6.45 68.38 -53.60
C GLN A 651 -6.42 67.23 -54.61
N ALA A 652 -5.67 67.35 -55.71
CA ALA A 652 -5.46 66.26 -56.66
C ALA A 652 -4.57 65.15 -56.08
N GLN A 653 -3.53 65.50 -55.32
CA GLN A 653 -2.63 64.56 -54.64
C GLN A 653 -3.34 63.81 -53.50
N LEU A 654 -4.11 64.51 -52.67
CA LEU A 654 -4.99 63.96 -51.64
C LEU A 654 -6.14 63.15 -52.25
N ARG A 655 -6.71 63.54 -53.40
CA ARG A 655 -7.63 62.68 -54.16
C ARG A 655 -6.94 61.46 -54.77
N GLY A 656 -5.65 61.56 -55.09
CA GLY A 656 -4.81 60.44 -55.49
C GLY A 656 -4.62 59.45 -54.34
N GLN A 657 -4.13 59.93 -53.20
CA GLN A 657 -3.96 59.16 -51.97
C GLN A 657 -5.29 58.58 -51.46
N LEU A 658 -6.41 59.31 -51.55
CA LEU A 658 -7.74 58.81 -51.18
C LEU A 658 -8.27 57.76 -52.18
N LYS A 659 -7.94 57.88 -53.48
CA LYS A 659 -8.22 56.82 -54.47
C LYS A 659 -7.37 55.59 -54.20
N GLU A 660 -6.09 55.77 -53.88
CA GLU A 660 -5.17 54.67 -53.58
C GLU A 660 -5.54 53.98 -52.25
N GLN A 661 -5.87 54.74 -51.21
CA GLN A 661 -6.41 54.22 -49.96
C GLN A 661 -7.74 53.51 -50.19
N LYS A 662 -8.65 54.07 -51.01
CA LYS A 662 -9.86 53.35 -51.42
C LYS A 662 -9.55 52.06 -52.19
N LEU A 663 -8.53 52.04 -53.04
CA LEU A 663 -8.11 50.84 -53.77
C LEU A 663 -7.56 49.79 -52.79
N ARG A 664 -6.70 50.18 -51.84
CA ARG A 664 -6.17 49.33 -50.78
C ARG A 664 -7.29 48.80 -49.87
N CYS A 665 -8.26 49.65 -49.48
CA CYS A 665 -9.43 49.24 -48.72
C CYS A 665 -10.40 48.37 -49.51
N GLN A 666 -10.52 48.54 -50.84
CA GLN A 666 -11.29 47.65 -51.71
C GLN A 666 -10.59 46.30 -51.91
N GLN A 667 -9.25 46.29 -51.99
CA GLN A 667 -8.44 45.06 -52.00
C GLN A 667 -8.60 44.29 -50.68
N LEU A 668 -8.52 44.98 -49.54
CA LEU A 668 -8.80 44.39 -48.21
C LEU A 668 -10.24 43.89 -48.10
N ALA A 669 -11.24 44.67 -48.53
CA ALA A 669 -12.64 44.24 -48.53
C ALA A 669 -12.89 43.04 -49.47
N HIS A 670 -12.15 42.91 -50.58
CA HIS A 670 -12.19 41.72 -51.44
C HIS A 670 -11.50 40.51 -50.80
N LEU A 671 -10.46 40.71 -49.98
CA LEU A 671 -9.82 39.64 -49.20
C LEU A 671 -10.71 39.16 -48.05
N GLU A 672 -11.43 40.06 -47.38
CA GLU A 672 -12.42 39.70 -46.35
C GLU A 672 -13.66 39.03 -46.97
N ALA A 673 -14.20 39.58 -48.07
CA ALA A 673 -15.37 39.05 -48.76
C ALA A 673 -15.13 37.67 -49.42
N THR A 674 -13.88 37.31 -49.72
CA THR A 674 -13.52 35.94 -50.18
C THR A 674 -13.30 34.96 -49.03
N SER A 675 -13.26 35.43 -47.77
CA SER A 675 -13.12 34.58 -46.58
C SER A 675 -14.46 34.10 -46.00
N GLN A 676 -15.58 34.79 -46.27
CA GLN A 676 -16.90 34.48 -45.67
C GLN A 676 -18.07 34.50 -46.67
N ARG A 677 -18.16 33.52 -47.58
CA ARG A 677 -19.46 33.14 -48.17
C ARG A 677 -19.54 31.72 -48.74
N GLU A 678 -20.27 30.85 -48.05
CA GLU A 678 -20.94 29.71 -48.70
C GLU A 678 -22.08 30.21 -49.61
N PRO A 679 -22.38 29.49 -50.71
CA PRO A 679 -23.70 29.50 -51.30
C PRO A 679 -24.29 28.09 -51.45
N LYS A 680 -25.49 27.87 -50.89
CA LYS A 680 -26.33 26.70 -51.21
C LYS A 680 -27.01 26.87 -52.58
N ALA A 681 -26.76 25.90 -53.45
CA ALA A 681 -27.71 25.21 -54.33
C ALA A 681 -28.62 25.96 -55.34
N LEU A 682 -28.90 25.22 -56.43
CA LEU A 682 -29.87 25.43 -57.52
C LEU A 682 -29.57 26.48 -58.61
N ALA A 683 -29.84 26.04 -59.85
CA ALA A 683 -29.78 26.82 -61.09
C ALA A 683 -31.21 27.08 -61.63
N PRO A 684 -31.39 27.82 -62.75
CA PRO A 684 -31.35 27.15 -64.05
C PRO A 684 -30.80 27.98 -65.23
N GLY A 685 -30.33 27.31 -66.31
CA GLY A 685 -30.33 27.88 -67.66
C GLY A 685 -29.05 27.71 -68.51
N THR A 686 -29.18 26.97 -69.62
CA THR A 686 -28.41 27.15 -70.87
C THR A 686 -26.90 26.80 -70.91
N ARG A 687 -26.61 25.50 -70.86
CA ARG A 687 -25.87 24.73 -71.90
C ARG A 687 -24.95 25.51 -72.87
N VAL A 688 -23.63 25.39 -72.68
CA VAL A 688 -22.64 24.80 -73.64
C VAL A 688 -21.49 24.20 -72.80
N ASP A 689 -20.90 23.11 -73.27
CA ASP A 689 -19.89 22.33 -72.53
C ASP A 689 -18.52 23.03 -72.42
N SER A 690 -18.10 23.34 -71.18
CA SER A 690 -16.70 23.44 -70.74
C SER A 690 -16.65 23.53 -69.21
N VAL A 691 -16.52 22.37 -68.53
CA VAL A 691 -16.27 22.33 -67.08
C VAL A 691 -14.84 22.81 -66.84
N SER A 692 -14.65 23.99 -66.24
CA SER A 692 -13.29 24.55 -66.08
C SER A 692 -12.44 23.65 -65.17
N GLY A 693 -11.15 23.54 -65.48
CA GLY A 693 -10.22 22.71 -64.70
C GLY A 693 -10.19 23.09 -63.21
N GLU A 694 -10.46 24.35 -62.89
CA GLU A 694 -10.58 24.88 -61.52
C GLU A 694 -11.76 24.24 -60.77
N THR A 695 -12.91 24.03 -61.43
CA THR A 695 -14.05 23.35 -60.80
C THR A 695 -13.77 21.86 -60.58
N HIS A 696 -13.05 21.21 -61.50
CA HIS A 696 -12.60 19.82 -61.31
C HIS A 696 -11.58 19.70 -60.17
N GLN A 697 -10.61 20.62 -60.10
CA GLN A 697 -9.64 20.70 -59.00
C GLN A 697 -10.31 21.02 -57.66
N ALA A 698 -11.29 21.93 -57.62
CA ALA A 698 -12.04 22.23 -56.40
C ALA A 698 -12.83 21.02 -55.88
N ILE A 699 -13.48 20.27 -56.78
CA ILE A 699 -14.15 19.00 -56.45
C ILE A 699 -13.14 17.95 -55.99
N GLN A 700 -11.99 17.83 -56.67
CA GLN A 700 -10.94 16.88 -56.29
C GLN A 700 -10.36 17.21 -54.90
N VAL A 701 -10.00 18.46 -54.61
CA VAL A 701 -9.50 18.90 -53.29
C VAL A 701 -10.57 18.74 -52.20
N ALA A 702 -11.86 18.93 -52.53
CA ALA A 702 -12.95 18.63 -51.60
C ALA A 702 -13.09 17.12 -51.33
N MET A 703 -12.91 16.28 -52.36
CA MET A 703 -12.96 14.82 -52.25
C MET A 703 -11.74 14.27 -51.51
N GLU A 704 -10.54 14.80 -51.72
CA GLU A 704 -9.32 14.48 -50.96
C GLU A 704 -9.47 14.86 -49.48
N LYS A 705 -10.05 16.04 -49.17
CA LYS A 705 -10.36 16.44 -47.79
C LYS A 705 -11.43 15.55 -47.15
N LEU A 706 -12.43 15.09 -47.92
CA LEU A 706 -13.44 14.15 -47.44
C LEU A 706 -12.85 12.75 -47.21
N GLN A 707 -11.99 12.28 -48.11
CA GLN A 707 -11.27 11.01 -47.99
C GLN A 707 -10.32 11.01 -46.79
N GLY A 708 -9.57 12.10 -46.57
CA GLY A 708 -8.76 12.29 -45.37
C GLY A 708 -9.59 12.19 -44.09
N ARG A 709 -10.66 13.00 -43.98
CA ARG A 709 -11.59 12.93 -42.84
C ARG A 709 -12.21 11.55 -42.64
N PHE A 710 -12.55 10.84 -43.72
CA PHE A 710 -13.08 9.47 -43.63
C PHE A 710 -12.00 8.49 -43.13
N SER A 711 -10.76 8.60 -43.61
CA SER A 711 -9.62 7.80 -43.12
C SER A 711 -9.29 8.09 -41.66
N ASP A 712 -9.39 9.35 -41.22
CA ASP A 712 -9.16 9.74 -39.83
C ASP A 712 -10.28 9.23 -38.91
N VAL A 713 -11.55 9.42 -39.27
CA VAL A 713 -12.70 8.88 -38.52
C VAL A 713 -12.70 7.35 -38.49
N MET A 714 -12.25 6.69 -39.56
CA MET A 714 -12.08 5.23 -39.56
C MET A 714 -10.93 4.77 -38.66
N ARG A 715 -9.85 5.56 -38.54
CA ARG A 715 -8.76 5.30 -37.59
C ARG A 715 -9.24 5.49 -36.15
N GLU A 716 -9.87 6.63 -35.85
CA GLU A 716 -10.50 6.91 -34.55
C GLU A 716 -11.51 5.82 -34.17
N LYS A 717 -12.29 5.30 -35.12
CA LYS A 717 -13.20 4.17 -34.88
C LYS A 717 -12.46 2.89 -34.50
N VAL A 718 -11.33 2.57 -35.14
CA VAL A 718 -10.51 1.40 -34.77
C VAL A 718 -9.88 1.61 -33.38
N ASP A 719 -9.29 2.78 -33.11
CA ASP A 719 -8.72 3.13 -31.81
C ASP A 719 -9.77 3.06 -30.68
N LEU A 720 -11.02 3.48 -30.96
CA LEU A 720 -12.14 3.40 -30.03
C LEU A 720 -12.67 1.96 -29.87
N GLN A 721 -12.64 1.15 -30.93
CA GLN A 721 -13.04 -0.26 -30.86
C GLN A 721 -12.01 -1.06 -30.05
N GLU A 722 -10.71 -0.86 -30.26
CA GLU A 722 -9.65 -1.50 -29.46
C GLU A 722 -9.78 -1.10 -27.98
N ARG A 723 -10.03 0.17 -27.68
CA ARG A 723 -10.31 0.63 -26.31
C ARG A 723 -11.57 0.02 -25.70
N LEU A 724 -12.60 -0.26 -26.52
CA LEU A 724 -13.83 -0.91 -26.08
C LEU A 724 -13.57 -2.38 -25.75
N GLU A 725 -12.86 -3.11 -26.62
CA GLU A 725 -12.44 -4.50 -26.41
C GLU A 725 -11.52 -4.63 -25.17
N GLN A 726 -10.59 -3.69 -24.97
CA GLN A 726 -9.79 -3.57 -23.74
C GLN A 726 -10.65 -3.31 -22.49
N LEU A 727 -11.71 -2.49 -22.61
CA LEU A 727 -12.64 -2.23 -21.50
C LEU A 727 -13.49 -3.47 -21.17
N GLU A 728 -13.99 -4.18 -22.18
CA GLU A 728 -14.77 -5.41 -22.02
C GLU A 728 -13.94 -6.51 -21.36
N HIS A 729 -12.70 -6.74 -21.81
CA HIS A 729 -11.77 -7.65 -21.13
C HIS A 729 -11.60 -7.28 -19.64
N ARG A 730 -11.44 -5.98 -19.35
CA ARG A 730 -11.29 -5.52 -17.96
C ARG A 730 -12.58 -5.66 -17.14
N CYS A 731 -13.75 -5.49 -17.74
CA CYS A 731 -15.04 -5.75 -17.09
C CYS A 731 -15.23 -7.25 -16.80
N ILE A 732 -14.85 -8.13 -17.73
CA ILE A 732 -14.87 -9.60 -17.54
C ILE A 732 -13.92 -9.99 -16.39
N GLN A 733 -12.69 -9.46 -16.37
CA GLN A 733 -11.74 -9.68 -15.28
C GLN A 733 -12.30 -9.20 -13.93
N LEU A 734 -12.83 -7.98 -13.85
CA LEU A 734 -13.41 -7.43 -12.63
C LEU A 734 -14.66 -8.21 -12.18
N SER A 735 -15.42 -8.81 -13.10
CA SER A 735 -16.50 -9.75 -12.74
C SER A 735 -15.93 -10.98 -12.07
N GLY A 736 -14.96 -11.67 -12.68
CA GLY A 736 -14.35 -12.87 -12.10
C GLY A 736 -13.66 -12.60 -10.75
N GLU A 737 -13.02 -11.44 -10.59
CA GLU A 737 -12.49 -10.99 -9.30
C GLU A 737 -13.61 -10.76 -8.26
N THR A 738 -14.74 -10.17 -8.67
CA THR A 738 -15.92 -9.96 -7.82
C THR A 738 -16.59 -11.28 -7.42
N ASP A 739 -16.72 -12.23 -8.36
CA ASP A 739 -17.27 -13.57 -8.11
C ASP A 739 -16.37 -14.34 -7.13
N THR A 740 -15.05 -14.28 -7.31
CA THR A 740 -14.05 -14.85 -6.39
C THR A 740 -14.13 -14.24 -4.98
N ILE A 741 -14.35 -12.92 -4.88
CA ILE A 741 -14.60 -12.24 -3.60
C ILE A 741 -15.94 -12.72 -3.00
N GLY A 742 -16.96 -12.96 -3.82
CA GLY A 742 -18.24 -13.55 -3.42
C GLY A 742 -18.08 -14.94 -2.80
N GLU A 743 -17.30 -15.82 -3.44
CA GLU A 743 -16.95 -17.14 -2.90
C GLU A 743 -16.21 -17.03 -1.57
N TYR A 744 -15.21 -16.15 -1.46
CA TYR A 744 -14.49 -15.92 -0.21
C TYR A 744 -15.42 -15.42 0.91
N VAL A 745 -16.34 -14.52 0.60
CA VAL A 745 -17.37 -14.03 1.54
C VAL A 745 -18.32 -15.17 1.97
N ALA A 746 -18.70 -16.08 1.06
CA ALA A 746 -19.52 -17.24 1.38
C ALA A 746 -18.76 -18.25 2.28
N LEU A 747 -17.50 -18.55 1.97
CA LEU A 747 -16.61 -19.38 2.79
C LEU A 747 -16.42 -18.79 4.19
N TYR A 748 -16.18 -17.48 4.30
CA TYR A 748 -16.07 -16.80 5.59
C TYR A 748 -17.38 -16.83 6.39
N HIS A 749 -18.53 -16.71 5.73
CA HIS A 749 -19.84 -16.89 6.39
C HIS A 749 -20.04 -18.31 6.92
N SER A 750 -19.67 -19.33 6.13
CA SER A 750 -19.70 -20.74 6.54
C SER A 750 -18.77 -21.01 7.72
N GLN A 751 -17.50 -20.59 7.65
CA GLN A 751 -16.54 -20.74 8.74
C GLN A 751 -17.00 -20.03 10.01
N ARG A 752 -17.58 -18.82 9.90
CA ARG A 752 -18.15 -18.08 11.03
C ARG A 752 -19.39 -18.77 11.62
N ALA A 753 -20.19 -19.48 10.82
CA ALA A 753 -21.30 -20.30 11.31
C ALA A 753 -20.80 -21.52 12.10
N VAL A 754 -19.83 -22.27 11.56
CA VAL A 754 -19.20 -23.41 12.25
C VAL A 754 -18.54 -23.00 13.56
N LEU A 755 -17.85 -21.85 13.58
CA LEU A 755 -17.29 -21.29 14.81
C LEU A 755 -18.38 -20.91 15.83
N LYS A 756 -19.50 -20.33 15.40
CA LYS A 756 -20.65 -20.04 16.28
C LYS A 756 -21.26 -21.31 16.86
N GLU A 757 -21.45 -22.37 16.08
CA GLU A 757 -21.95 -23.65 16.62
C GLU A 757 -20.96 -24.29 17.59
N ARG A 758 -19.66 -24.26 17.30
CA ARG A 758 -18.63 -24.76 18.24
C ARG A 758 -18.59 -23.94 19.53
N HIS A 759 -18.94 -22.65 19.50
CA HIS A 759 -19.12 -21.84 20.70
C HIS A 759 -20.43 -22.17 21.45
N ARG A 760 -21.56 -22.32 20.75
CA ARG A 760 -22.85 -22.75 21.32
C ARG A 760 -22.72 -24.09 22.07
N ALA A 761 -22.11 -25.09 21.43
CA ALA A 761 -21.87 -26.40 22.06
C ALA A 761 -20.97 -26.32 23.29
N LYS A 762 -19.94 -25.45 23.29
CA LYS A 762 -19.10 -25.19 24.47
C LYS A 762 -19.89 -24.52 25.60
N GLU A 763 -20.70 -23.51 25.29
CA GLU A 763 -21.55 -22.86 26.29
C GLU A 763 -22.62 -23.80 26.85
N GLU A 764 -23.19 -24.68 26.03
CA GLU A 764 -24.13 -25.72 26.48
C GLU A 764 -23.46 -26.73 27.40
N TYR A 765 -22.24 -27.16 27.08
CA TYR A 765 -21.45 -28.01 27.97
C TYR A 765 -21.12 -27.31 29.29
N ILE A 766 -20.72 -26.04 29.26
CA ILE A 766 -20.48 -25.23 30.47
C ILE A 766 -21.78 -25.04 31.28
N ARG A 767 -22.93 -24.84 30.62
CA ARG A 767 -24.23 -24.72 31.27
C ARG A 767 -24.64 -26.02 31.96
N ARG A 768 -24.48 -27.18 31.31
CA ARG A 768 -24.71 -28.50 31.93
C ARG A 768 -23.78 -28.72 33.13
N LEU A 769 -22.47 -28.55 32.95
CA LEU A 769 -21.49 -28.70 34.05
C LEU A 769 -21.76 -27.77 35.25
N ALA A 770 -22.34 -26.58 35.01
CA ALA A 770 -22.79 -25.68 36.07
C ALA A 770 -24.09 -26.15 36.76
N GLN A 771 -25.01 -26.80 36.04
CA GLN A 771 -26.19 -27.46 36.60
C GLN A 771 -25.77 -28.68 37.44
N ASP A 772 -24.97 -29.59 36.87
CA ASP A 772 -24.45 -30.79 37.55
C ASP A 772 -23.76 -30.43 38.88
N LYS A 773 -22.99 -29.33 38.89
CA LYS A 773 -22.31 -28.81 40.09
C LYS A 773 -23.29 -28.29 41.15
N GLU A 774 -24.36 -27.62 40.76
CA GLU A 774 -25.35 -27.10 41.70
C GLU A 774 -26.26 -28.23 42.22
N GLU A 775 -26.63 -29.20 41.38
CA GLU A 775 -27.32 -30.42 41.80
C GLU A 775 -26.48 -31.25 42.78
N MET A 776 -25.20 -31.45 42.49
CA MET A 776 -24.26 -32.11 43.42
C MET A 776 -24.16 -31.36 44.76
N LYS A 777 -24.14 -30.03 44.73
CA LYS A 777 -24.17 -29.16 45.93
C LYS A 777 -25.48 -29.29 46.71
N VAL A 778 -26.64 -29.42 46.04
CA VAL A 778 -27.92 -29.71 46.69
C VAL A 778 -27.91 -31.10 47.34
N LYS A 779 -27.44 -32.15 46.64
CA LYS A 779 -27.30 -33.50 47.21
C LYS A 779 -26.37 -33.53 48.42
N LEU A 780 -25.25 -32.79 48.40
CA LEU A 780 -24.34 -32.67 49.54
C LEU A 780 -24.97 -31.94 50.74
N LEU A 781 -25.79 -30.91 50.51
CA LEU A 781 -26.55 -30.22 51.58
C LEU A 781 -27.66 -31.11 52.17
N GLU A 782 -28.33 -31.92 51.35
CA GLU A 782 -29.29 -32.91 51.81
C GLU A 782 -28.62 -34.02 52.63
N LEU A 783 -27.47 -34.53 52.16
CA LEU A 783 -26.64 -35.49 52.89
C LEU A 783 -26.22 -34.92 54.27
N GLN A 784 -25.73 -33.67 54.30
CA GLN A 784 -25.38 -33.00 55.56
C GLN A 784 -26.58 -32.90 56.52
N LYS A 785 -27.78 -32.58 56.00
CA LYS A 785 -29.03 -32.49 56.76
C LYS A 785 -29.49 -33.85 57.29
N LEU A 786 -29.35 -34.92 56.52
CA LEU A 786 -29.64 -36.29 56.95
C LEU A 786 -28.65 -36.78 58.02
N VAL A 787 -27.35 -36.51 57.84
CA VAL A 787 -26.32 -36.84 58.85
C VAL A 787 -26.56 -36.09 60.17
N LEU A 788 -26.90 -34.80 60.12
CA LEU A 788 -27.30 -34.03 61.30
C LEU A 788 -28.53 -34.62 61.99
N ARG A 789 -29.54 -35.09 61.23
CA ARG A 789 -30.71 -35.77 61.78
C ARG A 789 -30.32 -37.10 62.44
N LEU A 790 -29.49 -37.93 61.78
CA LEU A 790 -29.04 -39.22 62.31
C LEU A 790 -28.24 -39.06 63.62
N VAL A 791 -27.41 -38.01 63.72
CA VAL A 791 -26.70 -37.65 64.96
C VAL A 791 -27.69 -37.19 66.04
N GLY A 792 -28.72 -36.42 65.68
CA GLY A 792 -29.81 -36.04 66.59
C GLY A 792 -30.57 -37.26 67.13
N GLU A 793 -31.02 -38.16 66.26
CA GLU A 793 -31.71 -39.41 66.59
C GLU A 793 -30.84 -40.31 67.50
N LYS A 794 -29.54 -40.43 67.20
CA LYS A 794 -28.57 -41.16 68.02
C LYS A 794 -28.39 -40.51 69.41
N ASN A 795 -28.31 -39.19 69.48
CA ASN A 795 -28.19 -38.45 70.74
C ASN A 795 -29.47 -38.58 71.59
N GLU A 796 -30.65 -38.52 70.98
CA GLU A 796 -31.92 -38.83 71.66
C GLU A 796 -31.94 -40.26 72.18
N TRP A 797 -31.48 -41.24 71.41
CA TRP A 797 -31.41 -42.64 71.84
C TRP A 797 -30.44 -42.81 73.02
N TYR A 798 -29.27 -42.15 72.98
CA TYR A 798 -28.33 -42.09 74.09
C TYR A 798 -28.94 -41.43 75.35
N GLN A 799 -29.69 -40.34 75.21
CA GLN A 799 -30.38 -39.69 76.32
C GLN A 799 -31.50 -40.58 76.90
N LYS A 800 -32.27 -41.27 76.04
CA LYS A 800 -33.30 -42.24 76.46
C LYS A 800 -32.67 -43.45 77.18
N TYR A 801 -31.51 -43.93 76.72
CA TYR A 801 -30.73 -44.98 77.37
C TYR A 801 -30.13 -44.54 78.72
N GLN A 802 -29.60 -43.33 78.82
CA GLN A 802 -29.12 -42.74 80.08
C GLN A 802 -30.27 -42.52 81.08
N ALA A 803 -31.43 -42.04 80.63
CA ALA A 803 -32.61 -41.90 81.47
C ALA A 803 -33.13 -43.25 81.97
N ALA A 804 -33.14 -44.29 81.12
CA ALA A 804 -33.54 -45.64 81.49
C ALA A 804 -32.57 -46.30 82.51
N SER A 805 -31.28 -45.95 82.46
CA SER A 805 -30.26 -46.45 83.40
C SER A 805 -30.09 -45.60 84.66
N GLN A 806 -30.81 -44.49 84.81
CA GLN A 806 -30.79 -43.60 85.98
C GLN A 806 -32.15 -43.51 86.72
N SER A 807 -33.01 -44.53 86.61
CA SER A 807 -34.29 -44.62 87.33
C SER A 807 -34.18 -45.49 88.60
N PRO A 808 -34.28 -44.95 89.83
CA PRO A 808 -33.99 -45.69 91.06
C PRO A 808 -35.21 -45.91 91.98
N ALA A 809 -35.94 -47.02 91.79
CA ALA A 809 -36.94 -47.57 92.72
C ALA A 809 -37.42 -48.97 92.24
N THR A 810 -37.65 -50.01 93.04
CA THR A 810 -37.30 -50.31 94.45
C THR A 810 -37.47 -51.83 94.69
N GLY A 811 -36.65 -52.43 95.57
CA GLY A 811 -36.95 -53.72 96.22
C GLY A 811 -36.06 -54.91 95.84
N GLU A 812 -35.39 -55.47 96.87
CA GLU A 812 -35.08 -56.90 97.14
C GLU A 812 -34.49 -57.80 96.02
N HIS A 813 -33.48 -58.65 96.25
CA HIS A 813 -32.79 -59.09 97.48
C HIS A 813 -31.33 -59.54 97.13
N THR A 814 -30.38 -59.44 98.09
CA THR A 814 -29.10 -60.20 98.25
C THR A 814 -28.50 -60.95 97.02
N THR A 815 -27.24 -60.77 96.60
CA THR A 815 -25.98 -60.75 97.39
C THR A 815 -24.85 -59.88 96.77
N ALA A 816 -23.72 -59.73 97.47
CA ALA A 816 -22.50 -59.01 97.06
C ALA A 816 -21.24 -59.76 97.54
N PRO A 817 -20.01 -59.32 97.20
CA PRO A 817 -19.44 -58.94 95.89
C PRO A 817 -18.18 -59.83 95.58
N PRO A 818 -17.24 -59.46 94.67
CA PRO A 818 -16.29 -58.36 94.88
C PRO A 818 -16.27 -57.35 93.72
N ALA A 819 -15.53 -56.26 93.91
CA ALA A 819 -15.42 -55.14 92.98
C ALA A 819 -14.01 -55.10 92.29
N PRO A 820 -13.45 -53.95 91.85
CA PRO A 820 -12.99 -53.83 90.47
C PRO A 820 -11.47 -53.91 90.30
N GLN A 821 -11.02 -53.93 89.05
CA GLN A 821 -9.67 -53.51 88.68
C GLN A 821 -9.74 -52.32 87.71
N GLU A 822 -9.45 -51.13 88.25
CA GLU A 822 -8.89 -50.05 87.47
C GLU A 822 -7.48 -50.45 87.04
N LEU A 823 -7.15 -50.32 85.76
CA LEU A 823 -5.79 -49.96 85.35
C LEU A 823 -5.87 -48.87 84.27
N GLY A 824 -5.05 -47.85 84.46
CA GLY A 824 -5.05 -46.62 83.69
C GLY A 824 -4.13 -46.65 82.45
N PRO A 825 -3.63 -45.48 82.03
CA PRO A 825 -3.25 -45.24 80.64
C PRO A 825 -1.83 -45.68 80.27
N ALA A 826 -1.63 -45.92 78.98
CA ALA A 826 -0.34 -45.88 78.31
C ALA A 826 -0.50 -45.28 76.91
N ASP A 827 0.26 -44.21 76.61
CA ASP A 827 0.50 -43.74 75.25
C ASP A 827 1.39 -44.75 74.49
N GLY A 828 1.34 -44.75 73.14
CA GLY A 828 2.41 -45.37 72.35
C GLY A 828 2.04 -45.92 70.98
N GLN A 829 2.03 -45.03 69.97
CA GLN A 829 2.56 -45.25 68.61
C GLN A 829 2.38 -46.64 67.94
N GLY A 830 1.60 -46.68 66.84
CA GLY A 830 1.55 -47.84 65.94
C GLY A 830 0.78 -47.57 64.65
N LEU A 831 1.43 -47.01 63.63
CA LEU A 831 0.88 -46.92 62.28
C LEU A 831 1.10 -48.26 61.55
N HIS A 832 0.04 -48.94 61.13
CA HIS A 832 0.08 -49.84 59.97
C HIS A 832 -1.29 -49.93 59.28
N GLU A 833 -1.42 -49.17 58.19
CA GLU A 833 -1.63 -49.73 56.86
C GLU A 833 -2.38 -51.08 56.79
N VAL A 834 -3.70 -51.03 56.53
CA VAL A 834 -4.49 -52.19 56.10
C VAL A 834 -4.76 -52.04 54.60
N SER A 835 -4.13 -52.89 53.79
CA SER A 835 -4.38 -52.95 52.35
C SER A 835 -5.67 -53.72 52.06
N LEU A 836 -6.39 -53.32 51.01
CA LEU A 836 -7.62 -53.97 50.55
C LEU A 836 -7.29 -54.98 49.45
N ALA A 837 -7.61 -56.26 49.68
CA ALA A 837 -7.68 -57.30 48.65
C ALA A 837 -8.72 -58.36 49.04
N ASP A 838 -9.45 -58.82 48.04
CA ASP A 838 -10.33 -59.99 47.96
C ASP A 838 -11.32 -60.26 49.10
N ASP A 839 -12.61 -60.07 48.78
CA ASP A 839 -13.69 -60.90 49.30
C ASP A 839 -14.52 -61.42 48.12
N VAL A 840 -14.94 -62.69 48.15
CA VAL A 840 -15.46 -63.44 46.98
C VAL A 840 -17.00 -63.42 46.96
N GLU A 841 -17.63 -63.48 45.78
CA GLU A 841 -19.09 -63.53 45.70
C GLU A 841 -19.69 -64.77 46.42
N PRO A 842 -20.81 -64.61 47.14
CA PRO A 842 -21.34 -65.63 48.04
C PRO A 842 -22.35 -66.58 47.36
N LEU A 843 -22.58 -67.75 47.96
CA LEU A 843 -23.78 -68.62 47.94
C LEU A 843 -23.38 -69.97 48.61
N GLN A 844 -24.18 -70.71 49.39
CA GLN A 844 -25.52 -70.48 49.95
C GLN A 844 -25.76 -71.44 51.15
N GLY A 845 -26.62 -71.06 52.11
CA GLY A 845 -27.29 -72.03 53.00
C GLY A 845 -26.86 -72.02 54.48
N GLY A 846 -27.74 -71.54 55.37
CA GLY A 846 -27.51 -71.50 56.82
C GLY A 846 -28.57 -70.70 57.55
N ALA A 847 -29.79 -71.22 57.64
CA ALA A 847 -30.94 -70.46 58.13
C ALA A 847 -30.96 -70.29 59.66
N PHE A 848 -30.53 -69.12 60.15
CA PHE A 848 -30.86 -68.65 61.50
C PHE A 848 -31.58 -67.30 61.44
N SER A 849 -32.82 -67.28 61.93
CA SER A 849 -33.61 -66.06 62.06
C SER A 849 -33.14 -65.26 63.28
N VAL A 850 -32.08 -64.47 63.09
CA VAL A 850 -31.75 -63.37 64.00
C VAL A 850 -32.57 -62.16 63.53
N GLN A 851 -33.39 -61.61 64.42
CA GLN A 851 -34.21 -60.44 64.11
C GLN A 851 -33.30 -59.25 63.79
N ALA A 852 -33.39 -58.75 62.55
CA ALA A 852 -32.70 -57.52 62.18
C ALA A 852 -33.18 -56.38 63.09
N ALA A 853 -32.23 -55.68 63.72
CA ALA A 853 -32.54 -54.40 64.33
C ALA A 853 -33.11 -53.47 63.24
N PRO A 854 -34.09 -52.58 63.55
CA PRO A 854 -34.67 -51.72 62.55
C PRO A 854 -33.58 -50.80 61.98
N GLU A 855 -33.19 -51.03 60.72
CA GLU A 855 -32.31 -50.12 60.00
C GLU A 855 -32.95 -48.74 60.03
N ASN A 856 -32.21 -47.76 60.55
CA ASN A 856 -32.75 -46.42 60.71
C ASN A 856 -33.09 -45.85 59.32
N PRO A 857 -34.33 -45.41 59.05
CA PRO A 857 -34.73 -44.91 57.73
C PRO A 857 -33.89 -43.69 57.28
N THR A 858 -33.40 -42.87 58.21
CA THR A 858 -32.46 -41.78 57.92
C THR A 858 -31.10 -42.31 57.43
N ALA A 859 -30.64 -43.46 57.93
CA ALA A 859 -29.41 -44.12 57.46
C ALA A 859 -29.58 -44.77 56.09
N GLN A 860 -30.72 -45.40 55.80
CA GLN A 860 -31.03 -45.90 54.45
C GLN A 860 -31.07 -44.77 53.40
N GLN A 861 -31.68 -43.63 53.74
CA GLN A 861 -31.68 -42.43 52.89
C GLN A 861 -30.25 -41.91 52.62
N ILE A 862 -29.37 -41.91 53.62
CA ILE A 862 -27.95 -41.55 53.46
C ILE A 862 -27.25 -42.52 52.49
N MET A 863 -27.44 -43.83 52.64
CA MET A 863 -26.81 -44.85 51.78
C MET A 863 -27.30 -44.75 50.32
N GLN A 864 -28.58 -44.46 50.09
CA GLN A 864 -29.09 -44.20 48.75
C GLN A 864 -28.48 -42.93 48.15
N LEU A 865 -28.51 -41.81 48.88
CA LEU A 865 -28.02 -40.52 48.39
C LEU A 865 -26.51 -40.55 48.11
N LEU A 866 -25.72 -41.28 48.92
CA LEU A 866 -24.30 -41.53 48.64
C LEU A 866 -24.11 -42.32 47.34
N ARG A 867 -24.92 -43.36 47.08
CA ARG A 867 -24.87 -44.13 45.83
C ARG A 867 -25.20 -43.26 44.61
N GLU A 868 -26.13 -42.32 44.74
CA GLU A 868 -26.49 -41.36 43.69
C GLU A 868 -25.49 -40.20 43.52
N ILE A 869 -24.64 -39.93 44.51
CA ILE A 869 -23.51 -39.00 44.43
C ILE A 869 -22.31 -39.69 43.77
N GLN A 870 -22.09 -40.97 44.10
CA GLN A 870 -20.97 -41.79 43.61
C GLN A 870 -21.16 -42.23 42.15
N ASN A 871 -22.39 -42.50 41.73
CA ASN A 871 -22.77 -42.83 40.35
C ASN A 871 -23.78 -41.80 39.80
N PRO A 872 -23.36 -40.58 39.39
CA PRO A 872 -24.19 -39.70 38.59
C PRO A 872 -24.55 -40.40 37.25
N GLN A 873 -25.76 -40.18 36.75
CA GLN A 873 -26.26 -40.92 35.57
C GLN A 873 -25.42 -40.64 34.31
N GLU A 874 -25.00 -41.67 33.58
CA GLU A 874 -24.37 -41.52 32.27
C GLU A 874 -25.38 -40.92 31.27
N HIS A 875 -25.21 -39.64 30.92
CA HIS A 875 -26.05 -38.97 29.93
C HIS A 875 -25.54 -39.23 28.50
N PRO A 876 -26.38 -39.71 27.56
CA PRO A 876 -25.94 -40.00 26.19
C PRO A 876 -25.46 -38.75 25.45
N GLY A 877 -24.20 -38.74 25.01
CA GLY A 877 -23.64 -37.66 24.19
C GLY A 877 -22.12 -37.47 24.25
N LEU A 878 -21.45 -38.04 25.25
CA LEU A 878 -19.98 -38.05 25.33
C LEU A 878 -19.47 -39.49 25.36
N GLY A 879 -18.43 -39.77 24.57
CA GLY A 879 -17.74 -41.06 24.58
C GLY A 879 -16.94 -41.28 25.86
N LYS A 880 -16.63 -42.53 26.17
CA LYS A 880 -15.89 -42.95 27.37
C LYS A 880 -14.44 -42.44 27.36
N ASN A 881 -14.24 -41.22 27.81
CA ASN A 881 -12.91 -40.68 28.14
C ASN A 881 -12.65 -40.91 29.65
N PRO A 882 -11.64 -41.71 30.03
CA PRO A 882 -11.22 -41.79 31.43
C PRO A 882 -10.67 -40.44 31.90
N CYS A 883 -10.78 -40.15 33.20
CA CYS A 883 -10.23 -38.93 33.78
C CYS A 883 -8.69 -38.97 33.73
N ILE A 884 -8.08 -38.16 32.86
CA ILE A 884 -6.62 -38.00 32.77
C ILE A 884 -6.12 -37.29 34.04
N PRO A 885 -5.21 -37.88 34.84
CA PRO A 885 -4.71 -37.23 36.05
C PRO A 885 -3.75 -36.08 35.74
N PHE A 886 -4.10 -34.86 36.16
CA PHE A 886 -3.21 -33.71 36.06
C PHE A 886 -2.16 -33.72 37.18
N PHE A 887 -0.90 -34.00 36.84
CA PHE A 887 0.23 -33.85 37.74
C PHE A 887 0.90 -32.48 37.57
N TYR A 888 0.94 -31.69 38.65
CA TYR A 888 1.71 -30.46 38.70
C TYR A 888 3.13 -30.71 39.21
N ARG A 889 4.13 -30.27 38.45
CA ARG A 889 5.51 -30.10 38.92
C ARG A 889 6.02 -28.75 38.42
N PRO A 890 6.48 -27.84 39.29
CA PRO A 890 7.12 -26.61 38.84
C PRO A 890 8.46 -26.94 38.16
N ASP A 891 8.74 -26.23 37.07
CA ASP A 891 10.06 -26.14 36.45
C ASP A 891 10.81 -24.95 37.08
N ASN A 892 12.14 -24.87 36.95
CA ASN A 892 13.00 -23.93 37.72
C ASN A 892 12.81 -22.43 37.41
N ASN A 893 11.81 -22.07 36.58
CA ASN A 893 11.47 -20.70 36.15
C ASN A 893 10.00 -20.32 36.47
N ASP A 894 9.31 -21.07 37.35
CA ASP A 894 7.88 -20.87 37.73
C ASP A 894 6.85 -20.93 36.58
N GLU A 895 7.22 -21.43 35.39
CA GLU A 895 6.28 -21.69 34.29
C GLU A 895 5.54 -23.03 34.46
N VAL A 896 4.22 -22.99 34.68
CA VAL A 896 3.38 -24.19 34.78
C VAL A 896 3.07 -24.77 33.40
N LYS A 897 3.85 -25.76 32.97
CA LYS A 897 3.61 -26.55 31.75
C LYS A 897 2.65 -27.71 32.03
N VAL A 898 1.43 -27.64 31.49
CA VAL A 898 0.49 -28.76 31.51
C VAL A 898 0.92 -29.79 30.45
N LEU A 899 1.49 -30.90 30.90
CA LEU A 899 1.72 -32.08 30.06
C LEU A 899 0.42 -32.91 30.01
N MET A 900 -0.12 -33.10 28.81
CA MET A 900 -1.03 -34.20 28.52
C MET A 900 -0.21 -35.37 27.97
N ILE A 901 -0.57 -36.59 28.38
CA ILE A 901 -0.12 -37.87 27.81
C ILE A 901 -1.40 -38.62 27.44
#